data_AF-A0A8H8LZ37-F1
#
_entry.id   AF-A0A8H8LZ37-F1
#
_cell.length_a   1.000
_cell.length_b   1.000
_cell.length_c   1.000
_cell.angle_alpha   90.00
_cell.angle_beta   90.00
_cell.angle_gamma   90.00
#
_symmetry.space_group_name_H-M   'P 1'
#
loop_
_entity.id
_entity.type
_entity.pdbx_description
1 polymer ?
#
loop_
_entity_poly.entity_id
_entity_poly.type
_entity_poly.pdbx_seq_one_letter_code
_entity_poly.pdbx_strand_id
1 'polypeptide(L)'
;MLRALTSTRPALSRQTACSIRVARLATEVQSSTRMQKAEGDISAVFPSLSGIAEAPLPPRFSDLKKTLVPTLEARDRLVAGWVDLLNVLREGVAELQSRGNQVIPEVSFAELERGNTSWHDEVRKRGSVVVRDVIEDSEALGWKQQVRDYVKSNPQVKGFPADNKQVFELYWSRPQVLARSHPNLLKASQALLSLFNAEPEDEVSLSTPISYADRLRIRLPGDAKFALGPHIDGGSLERWEDSEFRKCYSEILAGNWRKFDPFKIGPRLKANSDLYHGASQCSAFRAFQGWVALSETGPNEGTLRTYPLLRESVAYVIMRPFFRPVHPHINIHDLLAPQNWTIDLDSTAFPGAVPGCGQELNAITHPHLMLDNGGMVSMKPVRPGDMVLWHCDGIHAVESKHAGHSDSSVFYIPAAPLTVRNAEYLVRQRETLAAGYPAPDFPGGDGEASFTGPERGRLSDVRGPLGKRAMGLDKVLEREAALLLAFALIKLRSQERAPLPPSPPGSLIFGNAFEIRRAKSLWHKLAELAKVYGPIFTIRLPITPVIVVSDAETVTELFDKRSSNFANQPVLPMVQLSGWGDRLLHRALSCQATLDYQDIQLSEVKKLMKRLVDDPDNFLIHIHFMAGSISLRITYGYTPQGPKDKFIVASEEMMAAIREATTPGYWLVNTFPLLRFVPSWFPGANFKRKTERWAQLTVEHRSSTFLIASLEGLLKGVTAAIEEKEMIKPLASAIYDGSVDTSTALIQSFFLAMLLYPEVQKRAQREIDNYFSSNGEEPRLLTIKDRQHLPHANALLAETLRWHPVTNVAVRKSGTKEDHAFGYRVPPGAMVIANIWSILHDESVYAEPGAFRPERFIGESTIPDPALYAFGFGRRACPGIHLAQQLLWLTISNVLAHFIIYRPHDESGFDLEVKEEYTTSSVMRYALILEFF
;
A
#
# COMPACT_ATOMS: atom_id res chain seq x y z
N MET A 1 31.20 -9.98 0.60
CA MET A 1 30.39 -10.39 1.76
C MET A 1 29.19 -9.46 2.09
N LEU A 2 29.14 -8.22 1.57
CA LEU A 2 28.06 -7.24 1.84
C LEU A 2 26.92 -7.17 0.80
N ARG A 3 26.88 -8.08 -0.20
CA ARG A 3 25.91 -8.03 -1.32
C ARG A 3 24.69 -8.96 -1.19
N ALA A 4 24.56 -9.76 -0.12
CA ALA A 4 23.52 -10.79 -0.01
C ALA A 4 22.31 -10.43 0.89
N LEU A 5 22.25 -9.23 1.47
CA LEU A 5 21.27 -8.88 2.53
C LEU A 5 20.33 -7.69 2.18
N THR A 6 20.20 -7.33 0.91
CA THR A 6 19.45 -6.13 0.48
C THR A 6 17.96 -6.37 0.14
N SER A 7 17.43 -7.60 0.22
CA SER A 7 16.06 -7.92 -0.24
C SER A 7 14.95 -7.95 0.83
N THR A 8 15.24 -7.87 2.13
CA THR A 8 14.26 -8.20 3.21
C THR A 8 13.77 -7.04 4.08
N ARG A 9 14.17 -5.79 3.80
CA ARG A 9 14.03 -4.66 4.76
C ARG A 9 12.63 -4.02 4.93
N PRO A 10 11.69 -3.99 3.95
CA PRO A 10 10.33 -3.48 4.17
C PRO A 10 9.44 -4.41 5.01
N ALA A 11 9.77 -5.71 5.04
CA ALA A 11 8.97 -6.74 5.71
C ALA A 11 9.04 -6.63 7.25
N LEU A 12 10.22 -6.30 7.80
CA LEU A 12 10.43 -6.22 9.26
C LEU A 12 9.62 -5.10 9.93
N SER A 13 9.49 -3.91 9.32
CA SER A 13 8.71 -2.82 9.92
C SER A 13 7.21 -3.08 9.89
N ARG A 14 6.71 -3.79 8.87
CA ARG A 14 5.29 -4.21 8.76
C ARG A 14 4.97 -5.32 9.78
N GLN A 15 5.83 -6.34 9.87
CA GLN A 15 5.69 -7.45 10.83
C GLN A 15 5.69 -6.97 12.29
N THR A 16 6.46 -5.91 12.60
CA THR A 16 6.53 -5.37 13.97
C THR A 16 5.22 -4.68 14.39
N ALA A 17 4.58 -3.92 13.50
CA ALA A 17 3.31 -3.24 13.79
C ALA A 17 2.15 -4.24 14.01
N CYS A 18 2.09 -5.25 13.13
CA CYS A 18 1.16 -6.38 13.19
C CYS A 18 1.29 -7.13 14.53
N SER A 19 2.53 -7.41 14.95
CA SER A 19 2.82 -8.15 16.19
C SER A 19 2.36 -7.44 17.47
N ILE A 20 2.49 -6.12 17.55
CA ILE A 20 2.09 -5.34 18.75
C ILE A 20 0.56 -5.36 18.91
N ARG A 21 -0.17 -5.16 17.81
CA ARG A 21 -1.64 -5.13 17.84
C ARG A 21 -2.22 -6.47 18.29
N VAL A 22 -1.68 -7.57 17.76
CA VAL A 22 -2.15 -8.91 18.06
C VAL A 22 -1.75 -9.35 19.45
N ALA A 23 -0.55 -9.01 19.92
CA ALA A 23 -0.14 -9.29 21.29
C ALA A 23 -1.13 -8.70 22.29
N ARG A 24 -1.59 -7.46 22.05
CA ARG A 24 -2.61 -6.81 22.89
C ARG A 24 -3.96 -7.52 22.82
N LEU A 25 -4.48 -7.80 21.63
CA LEU A 25 -5.75 -8.51 21.46
C LEU A 25 -5.71 -9.90 22.11
N ALA A 26 -4.61 -10.64 21.91
CA ALA A 26 -4.40 -11.97 22.45
C ALA A 26 -4.34 -11.99 23.99
N THR A 27 -3.86 -10.93 24.64
CA THR A 27 -3.86 -10.84 26.11
C THR A 27 -5.23 -10.64 26.74
N GLU A 28 -6.23 -10.23 25.95
CA GLU A 28 -7.60 -9.94 26.41
C GLU A 28 -8.57 -11.10 26.15
N VAL A 29 -8.13 -12.17 25.48
CA VAL A 29 -8.95 -13.33 25.11
C VAL A 29 -9.35 -14.16 26.33
N GLN A 30 -10.65 -14.44 26.46
CA GLN A 30 -11.21 -15.38 27.45
C GLN A 30 -11.63 -16.70 26.79
N SER A 31 -11.70 -17.77 27.57
CA SER A 31 -12.14 -19.10 27.12
C SER A 31 -13.58 -19.03 26.59
N SER A 32 -13.81 -19.51 25.37
CA SER A 32 -15.15 -19.76 24.82
C SER A 32 -15.51 -21.24 24.96
N THR A 33 -16.77 -21.51 25.35
CA THR A 33 -17.31 -22.88 25.48
C THR A 33 -17.54 -23.48 24.09
N ARG A 34 -16.64 -24.36 23.65
CA ARG A 34 -16.85 -25.24 22.49
C ARG A 34 -17.26 -26.64 23.00
N MET A 35 -18.29 -27.24 22.40
CA MET A 35 -18.69 -28.63 22.72
C MET A 35 -17.50 -29.59 22.50
N GLN A 36 -17.28 -30.52 23.42
CA GLN A 36 -16.33 -31.61 23.22
C GLN A 36 -16.71 -32.40 21.96
N LYS A 37 -15.72 -32.71 21.12
CA LYS A 37 -15.91 -33.60 19.98
C LYS A 37 -16.23 -35.01 20.48
N ALA A 38 -17.08 -35.72 19.75
CA ALA A 38 -17.38 -37.12 20.04
C ALA A 38 -16.09 -37.96 20.09
N GLU A 39 -16.09 -39.01 20.91
CA GLU A 39 -14.98 -39.95 21.05
C GLU A 39 -14.75 -40.74 19.74
N GLY A 40 -13.50 -41.01 19.37
CA GLY A 40 -13.14 -41.61 18.07
C GLY A 40 -11.62 -41.64 17.82
N ASP A 41 -11.22 -42.01 16.60
CA ASP A 41 -9.81 -42.06 16.16
C ASP A 41 -9.60 -41.41 14.77
N ILE A 42 -8.37 -41.48 14.24
CA ILE A 42 -8.00 -40.88 12.95
C ILE A 42 -8.80 -41.39 11.73
N SER A 43 -9.40 -42.59 11.80
CA SER A 43 -10.14 -43.16 10.66
C SER A 43 -11.46 -42.42 10.38
N ALA A 44 -12.09 -41.84 11.41
CA ALA A 44 -13.32 -41.05 11.31
C ALA A 44 -13.18 -39.71 10.55
N VAL A 45 -11.95 -39.31 10.23
CA VAL A 45 -11.59 -38.01 9.61
C VAL A 45 -11.52 -38.10 8.08
N PHE A 46 -11.24 -39.29 7.54
CA PHE A 46 -10.98 -39.49 6.11
C PHE A 46 -12.10 -40.33 5.48
N PRO A 47 -12.81 -39.82 4.45
CA PRO A 47 -13.81 -40.60 3.72
C PRO A 47 -13.28 -41.97 3.25
N SER A 48 -12.04 -41.99 2.73
CA SER A 48 -11.36 -43.20 2.27
C SER A 48 -11.11 -44.26 3.35
N LEU A 49 -11.03 -43.86 4.64
CA LEU A 49 -10.85 -44.77 5.78
C LEU A 49 -12.15 -45.08 6.53
N SER A 50 -13.13 -44.16 6.49
CA SER A 50 -14.40 -44.24 7.21
C SER A 50 -15.55 -44.86 6.41
N GLY A 51 -15.39 -45.02 5.09
CA GLY A 51 -16.43 -45.56 4.21
C GLY A 51 -17.56 -44.56 3.89
N ILE A 52 -17.36 -43.27 4.16
CA ILE A 52 -18.32 -42.22 3.82
C ILE A 52 -18.37 -42.06 2.30
N ALA A 53 -19.56 -42.28 1.70
CA ALA A 53 -19.76 -42.16 0.27
C ALA A 53 -19.80 -40.68 -0.19
N GLU A 54 -19.20 -40.39 -1.34
CA GLU A 54 -19.26 -39.08 -2.00
C GLU A 54 -20.66 -38.88 -2.60
N ALA A 55 -21.59 -38.33 -1.81
CA ALA A 55 -22.96 -38.05 -2.24
C ALA A 55 -23.01 -36.77 -3.11
N PRO A 56 -23.97 -36.67 -4.06
CA PRO A 56 -24.18 -35.43 -4.80
C PRO A 56 -24.44 -34.25 -3.86
N LEU A 57 -23.70 -33.16 -4.06
CA LEU A 57 -23.87 -31.96 -3.24
C LEU A 57 -25.22 -31.28 -3.57
N PRO A 58 -25.83 -30.54 -2.61
CA PRO A 58 -27.11 -29.87 -2.82
C PRO A 58 -27.08 -28.85 -3.98
N PRO A 59 -28.23 -28.55 -4.63
CA PRO A 59 -28.33 -27.63 -5.77
C PRO A 59 -27.63 -26.28 -5.59
N ARG A 60 -27.59 -25.75 -4.36
CA ARG A 60 -26.90 -24.51 -4.00
C ARG A 60 -25.42 -24.45 -4.41
N PHE A 61 -24.77 -25.59 -4.62
CA PHE A 61 -23.38 -25.65 -5.10
C PHE A 61 -23.25 -25.40 -6.60
N SER A 62 -24.29 -25.68 -7.39
CA SER A 62 -24.40 -25.20 -8.78
C SER A 62 -24.59 -23.68 -8.78
N ASP A 63 -25.48 -23.16 -7.93
CA ASP A 63 -25.69 -21.72 -7.77
C ASP A 63 -24.42 -20.99 -7.30
N LEU A 64 -23.64 -21.62 -6.42
CA LEU A 64 -22.34 -21.13 -5.98
C LEU A 64 -21.37 -20.96 -7.15
N LYS A 65 -21.28 -21.96 -8.05
CA LYS A 65 -20.43 -21.86 -9.24
C LYS A 65 -20.86 -20.71 -10.14
N LYS A 66 -22.16 -20.57 -10.38
CA LYS A 66 -22.75 -19.47 -11.19
C LYS A 66 -22.50 -18.11 -10.56
N THR A 67 -22.58 -18.01 -9.24
CA THR A 67 -22.26 -16.78 -8.50
C THR A 67 -20.80 -16.40 -8.63
N LEU A 68 -19.90 -17.38 -8.66
CA LEU A 68 -18.46 -17.17 -8.81
C LEU A 68 -18.03 -16.86 -10.25
N VAL A 69 -18.85 -17.22 -11.22
CA VAL A 69 -18.62 -16.95 -12.65
C VAL A 69 -19.86 -16.25 -13.24
N PRO A 70 -20.15 -15.01 -12.82
CA PRO A 70 -21.44 -14.37 -13.09
C PRO A 70 -21.58 -13.82 -14.52
N THR A 71 -20.48 -13.65 -15.25
CA THR A 71 -20.46 -13.03 -16.59
C THR A 71 -19.75 -13.91 -17.61
N LEU A 72 -20.06 -13.71 -18.90
CA LEU A 72 -19.35 -14.35 -20.01
C LEU A 72 -17.85 -14.03 -19.98
N GLU A 73 -17.49 -12.78 -19.69
CA GLU A 73 -16.09 -12.36 -19.59
C GLU A 73 -15.35 -13.06 -18.43
N ALA A 74 -16.00 -13.24 -17.27
CA ALA A 74 -15.43 -14.00 -16.16
C ALA A 74 -15.24 -15.48 -16.54
N ARG A 75 -16.20 -16.06 -17.25
CA ARG A 75 -16.11 -17.41 -17.83
C ARG A 75 -14.92 -17.53 -18.77
N ASP A 76 -14.77 -16.62 -19.73
CA ASP A 76 -13.71 -16.69 -20.74
C ASP A 76 -12.32 -16.55 -20.10
N ARG A 77 -12.18 -15.67 -19.11
CA ARG A 77 -10.95 -15.56 -18.31
C ARG A 77 -10.62 -16.84 -17.56
N LEU A 78 -11.61 -17.46 -16.91
CA LEU A 78 -11.42 -18.70 -16.17
C LEU A 78 -11.00 -19.85 -17.09
N VAL A 79 -11.62 -19.96 -18.26
CA VAL A 79 -11.27 -20.94 -19.31
C VAL A 79 -9.84 -20.71 -19.81
N ALA A 80 -9.47 -19.47 -20.12
CA ALA A 80 -8.10 -19.14 -20.56
C ALA A 80 -7.06 -19.48 -19.47
N GLY A 81 -7.36 -19.13 -18.22
CA GLY A 81 -6.51 -19.47 -17.08
C GLY A 81 -6.34 -20.98 -16.86
N TRP A 82 -7.42 -21.76 -17.03
CA TRP A 82 -7.37 -23.21 -16.96
C TRP A 82 -6.48 -23.83 -18.04
N VAL A 83 -6.64 -23.41 -19.30
CA VAL A 83 -5.81 -23.92 -20.41
C VAL A 83 -4.33 -23.61 -20.19
N ASP A 84 -4.01 -22.39 -19.77
CA ASP A 84 -2.64 -21.99 -19.42
C ASP A 84 -2.08 -22.85 -18.27
N LEU A 85 -2.86 -23.05 -17.20
CA LEU A 85 -2.47 -23.84 -16.05
C LEU A 85 -2.17 -25.30 -16.41
N LEU A 86 -3.01 -25.95 -17.23
CA LEU A 86 -2.81 -27.35 -17.63
C LEU A 86 -1.49 -27.55 -18.40
N ASN A 87 -1.13 -26.59 -19.26
CA ASN A 87 0.15 -26.63 -19.98
C ASN A 87 1.34 -26.53 -19.03
N VAL A 88 1.28 -25.62 -18.05
CA VAL A 88 2.35 -25.48 -17.03
C VAL A 88 2.44 -26.71 -16.13
N LEU A 89 1.30 -27.28 -15.71
CA LEU A 89 1.28 -28.49 -14.89
C LEU A 89 1.96 -29.66 -15.59
N ARG A 90 1.73 -29.84 -16.89
CA ARG A 90 2.38 -30.89 -17.67
C ARG A 90 3.91 -30.77 -17.62
N GLU A 91 4.44 -29.57 -17.79
CA GLU A 91 5.89 -29.31 -17.70
C GLU A 91 6.42 -29.51 -16.27
N GLY A 92 5.67 -29.03 -15.28
CA GLY A 92 6.01 -29.20 -13.86
C GLY A 92 6.06 -30.68 -13.47
N VAL A 93 5.07 -31.49 -13.85
CA VAL A 93 5.05 -32.93 -13.57
C VAL A 93 6.22 -33.64 -14.22
N ALA A 94 6.61 -33.27 -15.45
CA ALA A 94 7.80 -33.81 -16.09
C ALA A 94 9.09 -33.47 -15.30
N GLU A 95 9.17 -32.26 -14.71
CA GLU A 95 10.25 -31.91 -13.77
C GLU A 95 10.22 -32.83 -12.53
N LEU A 96 9.04 -33.05 -11.92
CA LEU A 96 8.91 -33.92 -10.74
C LEU A 96 9.32 -35.36 -11.04
N GLN A 97 8.89 -35.90 -12.18
CA GLN A 97 9.24 -37.26 -12.62
C GLN A 97 10.74 -37.42 -12.86
N SER A 98 11.40 -36.40 -13.43
CA SER A 98 12.83 -36.46 -13.75
C SER A 98 13.73 -36.26 -12.53
N ARG A 99 13.37 -35.34 -11.63
CA ARG A 99 14.22 -34.97 -10.47
C ARG A 99 13.84 -35.71 -9.20
N GLY A 100 12.63 -36.26 -9.10
CA GLY A 100 12.14 -36.95 -7.91
C GLY A 100 12.23 -36.07 -6.66
N ASN A 101 12.65 -36.65 -5.53
CA ASN A 101 12.75 -35.94 -4.26
C ASN A 101 13.85 -34.85 -4.23
N GLN A 102 14.71 -34.75 -5.24
CA GLN A 102 15.75 -33.71 -5.31
C GLN A 102 15.17 -32.31 -5.49
N VAL A 103 13.90 -32.19 -5.89
CA VAL A 103 13.20 -30.90 -5.97
C VAL A 103 12.87 -30.31 -4.61
N ILE A 104 12.83 -31.13 -3.56
CA ILE A 104 12.50 -30.66 -2.20
C ILE A 104 13.73 -29.92 -1.66
N PRO A 105 13.60 -28.66 -1.22
CA PRO A 105 14.73 -27.92 -0.67
C PRO A 105 15.10 -28.42 0.73
N GLU A 106 16.38 -28.23 1.07
CA GLU A 106 16.95 -28.56 2.37
C GLU A 106 17.72 -27.36 2.90
N VAL A 107 17.66 -27.15 4.20
CA VAL A 107 18.37 -26.06 4.89
C VAL A 107 18.84 -26.56 6.24
N SER A 108 20.07 -26.23 6.64
CA SER A 108 20.52 -26.56 8.00
C SER A 108 19.96 -25.58 9.02
N PHE A 109 19.70 -26.05 10.25
CA PHE A 109 19.28 -25.18 11.35
C PHE A 109 20.30 -24.05 11.59
N ALA A 110 21.60 -24.34 11.45
CA ALA A 110 22.67 -23.34 11.55
C ALA A 110 22.55 -22.21 10.50
N GLU A 111 22.11 -22.51 9.28
CA GLU A 111 21.83 -21.49 8.27
C GLU A 111 20.63 -20.62 8.63
N LEU A 112 19.58 -21.21 9.21
CA LEU A 112 18.43 -20.47 9.72
C LEU A 112 18.84 -19.51 10.85
N GLU A 113 19.66 -19.97 11.81
CA GLU A 113 20.14 -19.14 12.92
C GLU A 113 21.02 -17.98 12.47
N ARG A 114 21.79 -18.16 11.39
CA ARG A 114 22.60 -17.09 10.78
C ARG A 114 21.76 -16.08 9.98
N GLY A 115 20.46 -16.31 9.83
CA GLY A 115 19.56 -15.49 9.03
C GLY A 115 19.83 -15.57 7.53
N ASN A 116 20.35 -16.70 7.04
CA ASN A 116 20.49 -16.93 5.60
C ASN A 116 19.09 -17.05 4.97
N THR A 117 18.85 -16.37 3.85
CA THR A 117 17.58 -16.36 3.14
C THR A 117 17.65 -16.95 1.73
N SER A 118 18.78 -17.54 1.32
CA SER A 118 18.97 -18.07 -0.05
C SER A 118 18.00 -19.18 -0.43
N TRP A 119 17.42 -19.87 0.56
CA TRP A 119 16.46 -20.95 0.39
C TRP A 119 15.01 -20.46 0.25
N HIS A 120 14.71 -19.19 0.51
CA HIS A 120 13.34 -18.66 0.57
C HIS A 120 12.56 -18.90 -0.71
N ASP A 121 13.13 -18.56 -1.87
CA ASP A 121 12.43 -18.63 -3.15
C ASP A 121 12.11 -20.07 -3.54
N GLU A 122 13.03 -21.01 -3.29
CA GLU A 122 12.79 -22.43 -3.60
C GLU A 122 11.75 -23.03 -2.64
N VAL A 123 11.79 -22.71 -1.34
CA VAL A 123 10.74 -23.15 -0.41
C VAL A 123 9.39 -22.53 -0.77
N ARG A 124 9.35 -21.27 -1.22
CA ARG A 124 8.10 -20.63 -1.69
C ARG A 124 7.56 -21.29 -2.96
N LYS A 125 8.44 -21.69 -3.87
CA LYS A 125 8.06 -22.42 -5.10
C LYS A 125 7.51 -23.81 -4.79
N ARG A 126 8.23 -24.57 -3.94
CA ARG A 126 7.95 -26.00 -3.69
C ARG A 126 6.92 -26.22 -2.59
N GLY A 127 6.79 -25.29 -1.66
CA GLY A 127 5.84 -25.40 -0.55
C GLY A 127 6.21 -26.47 0.48
N SER A 128 7.41 -27.05 0.43
CA SER A 128 7.90 -28.01 1.41
C SER A 128 9.40 -27.82 1.64
N VAL A 129 9.90 -28.27 2.79
CA VAL A 129 11.32 -28.13 3.16
C VAL A 129 11.71 -29.16 4.22
N VAL A 130 12.97 -29.63 4.16
CA VAL A 130 13.64 -30.34 5.26
C VAL A 130 14.61 -29.39 5.95
N VAL A 131 14.43 -29.18 7.25
CA VAL A 131 15.36 -28.45 8.11
C VAL A 131 16.22 -29.47 8.85
N ARG A 132 17.53 -29.46 8.55
CA ARG A 132 18.51 -30.39 9.09
C ARG A 132 19.01 -29.98 10.46
N ASP A 133 19.31 -30.97 11.30
CA ASP A 133 20.05 -30.80 12.56
C ASP A 133 19.38 -29.80 13.54
N VAL A 134 18.05 -29.85 13.67
CA VAL A 134 17.31 -28.94 14.58
C VAL A 134 17.46 -29.37 16.03
N ILE A 135 17.38 -30.69 16.28
CA ILE A 135 17.58 -31.34 17.57
C ILE A 135 18.74 -32.32 17.42
N GLU A 136 19.51 -32.54 18.48
CA GLU A 136 20.55 -33.56 18.48
C GLU A 136 19.92 -34.97 18.34
N ASP A 137 20.50 -35.81 17.49
CA ASP A 137 20.01 -37.18 17.23
C ASP A 137 19.79 -37.96 18.54
N SER A 138 20.71 -37.83 19.50
CA SER A 138 20.65 -38.54 20.78
C SER A 138 19.45 -38.10 21.64
N GLU A 139 19.10 -36.82 21.60
CA GLU A 139 17.94 -36.27 22.30
C GLU A 139 16.63 -36.73 21.66
N ALA A 140 16.54 -36.68 20.33
CA ALA A 140 15.37 -37.16 19.58
C ALA A 140 15.13 -38.67 19.78
N LEU A 141 16.19 -39.48 19.76
CA LEU A 141 16.13 -40.91 20.07
C LEU A 141 15.74 -41.16 21.54
N GLY A 142 16.25 -40.35 22.46
CA GLY A 142 15.88 -40.38 23.88
C GLY A 142 14.40 -40.08 24.11
N TRP A 143 13.83 -39.12 23.38
CA TRP A 143 12.40 -38.81 23.39
C TRP A 143 11.56 -39.99 22.93
N LYS A 144 11.96 -40.65 21.83
CA LYS A 144 11.28 -41.85 21.33
C LYS A 144 11.28 -42.98 22.36
N GLN A 145 12.41 -43.22 23.02
CA GLN A 145 12.51 -44.25 24.04
C GLN A 145 11.59 -43.95 25.24
N GLN A 146 11.57 -42.70 25.72
CA GLN A 146 10.66 -42.26 26.78
C GLN A 146 9.18 -42.44 26.39
N VAL A 147 8.80 -42.16 25.15
CA VAL A 147 7.42 -42.43 24.68
C VAL A 147 7.11 -43.92 24.71
N ARG A 148 8.04 -44.79 24.30
CA ARG A 148 7.85 -46.26 24.37
C ARG A 148 7.66 -46.72 25.82
N ASP A 149 8.45 -46.20 26.74
CA ASP A 149 8.36 -46.55 28.17
C ASP A 149 7.05 -46.03 28.79
N TYR A 150 6.60 -44.85 28.38
CA TYR A 150 5.32 -44.28 28.78
C TYR A 150 4.13 -45.10 28.29
N VAL A 151 4.15 -45.53 27.01
CA VAL A 151 3.13 -46.43 26.44
C VAL A 151 3.14 -47.78 27.15
N LYS A 152 4.31 -48.35 27.42
CA LYS A 152 4.44 -49.62 28.15
C LYS A 152 3.85 -49.54 29.56
N SER A 153 4.02 -48.40 30.23
CA SER A 153 3.49 -48.17 31.59
C SER A 153 1.99 -47.87 31.61
N ASN A 154 1.40 -47.53 30.46
CA ASN A 154 0.00 -47.15 30.33
C ASN A 154 -0.65 -47.93 29.16
N PRO A 155 -0.91 -49.25 29.32
CA PRO A 155 -1.41 -50.10 28.23
C PRO A 155 -2.76 -49.66 27.65
N GLN A 156 -3.53 -48.85 28.39
CA GLN A 156 -4.79 -48.23 27.99
C GLN A 156 -4.66 -47.14 26.91
N VAL A 157 -3.43 -46.74 26.53
CA VAL A 157 -3.18 -45.79 25.43
C VAL A 157 -3.93 -46.22 24.18
N LYS A 158 -4.72 -45.32 23.60
CA LYS A 158 -5.42 -45.55 22.33
C LYS A 158 -4.50 -45.28 21.14
N GLY A 159 -4.80 -45.91 20.01
CA GLY A 159 -4.09 -45.68 18.78
C GLY A 159 -4.69 -46.44 17.61
N PHE A 160 -4.21 -46.12 16.41
CA PHE A 160 -4.68 -46.68 15.15
C PHE A 160 -3.52 -47.32 14.37
N PRO A 161 -3.73 -48.47 13.69
CA PRO A 161 -4.85 -49.41 13.90
C PRO A 161 -4.91 -49.95 15.35
N ALA A 162 -6.09 -50.36 15.83
CA ALA A 162 -6.27 -50.79 17.22
C ALA A 162 -5.45 -52.04 17.59
N ASP A 163 -5.26 -52.95 16.64
CA ASP A 163 -4.51 -54.20 16.76
C ASP A 163 -2.99 -54.03 16.58
N ASN A 164 -2.54 -52.92 16.00
CA ASN A 164 -1.14 -52.58 15.79
C ASN A 164 -0.97 -51.06 15.80
N LYS A 165 -0.98 -50.48 17.01
CA LYS A 165 -0.99 -49.02 17.22
C LYS A 165 0.26 -48.40 16.60
N GLN A 166 0.05 -47.56 15.60
CA GLN A 166 1.13 -46.85 14.90
C GLN A 166 0.95 -45.33 14.96
N VAL A 167 -0.29 -44.85 14.98
CA VAL A 167 -0.63 -43.48 15.37
C VAL A 167 -1.18 -43.53 16.79
N PHE A 168 -0.55 -42.83 17.72
CA PHE A 168 -0.93 -42.86 19.12
C PHE A 168 -1.77 -41.63 19.45
N GLU A 169 -2.90 -41.84 20.12
CA GLU A 169 -3.74 -40.77 20.69
C GLU A 169 -3.10 -40.28 22.00
N LEU A 170 -1.86 -39.79 21.88
CA LEU A 170 -1.03 -39.21 22.92
C LEU A 170 -0.68 -37.78 22.52
N TYR A 171 -0.86 -36.84 23.44
CA TYR A 171 -0.65 -35.41 23.19
C TYR A 171 0.32 -34.80 24.18
N TRP A 172 0.41 -35.34 25.39
CA TRP A 172 1.05 -34.72 26.55
C TRP A 172 2.07 -35.64 27.21
N SER A 173 2.69 -36.56 26.45
CA SER A 173 3.92 -37.15 26.93
C SER A 173 4.97 -36.05 27.18
N ARG A 174 5.81 -36.23 28.19
CA ARG A 174 6.85 -35.29 28.56
C ARG A 174 7.78 -34.98 27.37
N PRO A 175 8.20 -35.96 26.54
CA PRO A 175 8.90 -35.69 25.29
C PRO A 175 8.15 -34.77 24.31
N GLN A 176 6.84 -34.93 24.12
CA GLN A 176 6.05 -34.04 23.25
C GLN A 176 5.99 -32.61 23.80
N VAL A 177 5.82 -32.44 25.11
CA VAL A 177 5.82 -31.12 25.76
C VAL A 177 7.18 -30.44 25.63
N LEU A 178 8.28 -31.19 25.82
CA LEU A 178 9.64 -30.69 25.65
C LEU A 178 9.92 -30.30 24.20
N ALA A 179 9.57 -31.16 23.23
CA ALA A 179 9.79 -30.89 21.81
C ALA A 179 9.04 -29.62 21.35
N ARG A 180 7.74 -29.47 21.70
CA ARG A 180 6.95 -28.29 21.29
C ARG A 180 7.41 -26.98 21.92
N SER A 181 8.10 -27.06 23.06
CA SER A 181 8.67 -25.89 23.75
C SER A 181 10.17 -25.70 23.50
N HIS A 182 10.79 -26.57 22.67
CA HIS A 182 12.21 -26.56 22.43
C HIS A 182 12.64 -25.29 21.66
N PRO A 183 13.67 -24.56 22.11
CA PRO A 183 14.06 -23.29 21.50
C PRO A 183 14.43 -23.41 20.03
N ASN A 184 15.08 -24.50 19.60
CA ASN A 184 15.47 -24.68 18.21
C ASN A 184 14.27 -24.91 17.29
N LEU A 185 13.27 -25.70 17.72
CA LEU A 185 12.06 -25.94 16.94
C LEU A 185 11.22 -24.67 16.80
N LEU A 186 11.16 -23.85 17.87
CA LEU A 186 10.50 -22.55 17.82
C LEU A 186 11.24 -21.57 16.90
N LYS A 187 12.58 -21.52 16.94
CA LYS A 187 13.38 -20.69 16.02
C LYS A 187 13.23 -21.13 14.56
N ALA A 188 13.23 -22.44 14.28
CA ALA A 188 13.00 -22.98 12.94
C ALA A 188 11.60 -22.61 12.44
N SER A 189 10.58 -22.77 13.29
CA SER A 189 9.20 -22.34 13.01
C SER A 189 9.13 -20.84 12.72
N GLN A 190 9.77 -19.99 13.53
CA GLN A 190 9.84 -18.54 13.32
C GLN A 190 10.48 -18.19 11.97
N ALA A 191 11.58 -18.86 11.60
CA ALA A 191 12.25 -18.63 10.33
C ALA A 191 11.34 -18.98 9.13
N LEU A 192 10.60 -20.09 9.19
CA LEU A 192 9.66 -20.45 8.13
C LEU A 192 8.42 -19.57 8.09
N LEU A 193 7.88 -19.17 9.24
CA LEU A 193 6.77 -18.21 9.31
C LEU A 193 7.13 -16.87 8.65
N SER A 194 8.41 -16.49 8.66
CA SER A 194 8.88 -15.27 7.98
C SER A 194 8.72 -15.29 6.45
N LEU A 195 8.47 -16.46 5.85
CA LEU A 195 8.12 -16.57 4.43
C LEU A 195 6.74 -15.99 4.11
N PHE A 196 5.85 -15.86 5.10
CA PHE A 196 4.52 -15.29 4.90
C PHE A 196 4.58 -13.76 4.84
N ASN A 197 3.68 -13.20 4.03
CA ASN A 197 3.49 -11.77 3.87
C ASN A 197 2.22 -11.35 4.62
N ALA A 198 2.37 -10.37 5.51
CA ALA A 198 1.27 -9.73 6.25
C ALA A 198 1.25 -8.22 5.98
N GLU A 199 0.05 -7.66 5.82
CA GLU A 199 -0.15 -6.21 5.78
C GLU A 199 -0.22 -5.63 7.21
N PRO A 200 0.08 -4.33 7.43
CA PRO A 200 0.09 -3.73 8.76
C PRO A 200 -1.24 -3.86 9.54
N GLU A 201 -2.36 -3.99 8.83
CA GLU A 201 -3.70 -4.11 9.39
C GLU A 201 -4.08 -5.55 9.77
N ASP A 202 -3.34 -6.55 9.28
CA ASP A 202 -3.57 -7.96 9.57
C ASP A 202 -3.36 -8.24 11.06
N GLU A 203 -4.11 -9.21 11.59
CA GLU A 203 -4.05 -9.57 13.02
C GLU A 203 -3.23 -10.86 13.21
N VAL A 204 -1.94 -10.79 12.83
CA VAL A 204 -0.95 -11.87 13.06
C VAL A 204 0.42 -11.40 13.61
N SER A 205 1.15 -12.27 14.31
CA SER A 205 2.59 -12.09 14.58
C SER A 205 3.37 -13.26 13.98
N LEU A 206 4.05 -13.01 12.86
CA LEU A 206 4.90 -14.00 12.19
C LEU A 206 6.22 -14.27 12.95
N SER A 207 6.60 -13.36 13.84
CA SER A 207 7.79 -13.51 14.70
C SER A 207 7.53 -14.31 15.97
N THR A 208 6.26 -14.61 16.28
CA THR A 208 5.87 -15.28 17.52
C THR A 208 5.24 -16.64 17.18
N PRO A 209 6.03 -17.72 17.10
CA PRO A 209 5.49 -19.06 16.91
C PRO A 209 4.71 -19.50 18.16
N ILE A 210 3.60 -20.20 17.94
CA ILE A 210 2.79 -20.81 19.00
C ILE A 210 2.78 -22.33 18.84
N SER A 211 2.66 -23.04 19.97
CA SER A 211 2.56 -24.49 19.98
C SER A 211 1.13 -24.92 19.62
N TYR A 212 1.06 -25.99 18.84
CA TYR A 212 -0.16 -26.75 18.59
C TYR A 212 0.07 -28.21 19.03
N ALA A 213 -0.80 -28.71 19.90
CA ALA A 213 -0.70 -30.07 20.43
C ALA A 213 -1.33 -31.05 19.44
N ASP A 214 -0.55 -32.03 19.03
CA ASP A 214 -0.92 -33.06 18.06
C ASP A 214 -0.35 -34.42 18.48
N ARG A 215 -0.77 -35.47 17.78
CA ARG A 215 -0.40 -36.86 18.00
C ARG A 215 1.08 -37.14 17.67
N LEU A 216 1.45 -38.40 17.82
CA LEU A 216 2.72 -38.94 17.34
C LEU A 216 2.48 -40.21 16.52
N ARG A 217 3.48 -40.56 15.71
CA ARG A 217 3.48 -41.81 14.92
C ARG A 217 4.76 -42.59 15.18
N ILE A 218 4.64 -43.91 15.32
CA ILE A 218 5.72 -44.90 15.33
C ILE A 218 5.28 -46.02 14.38
N ARG A 219 5.65 -45.93 13.10
CA ARG A 219 5.21 -46.84 12.04
C ARG A 219 6.21 -47.97 11.84
N LEU A 220 5.77 -49.23 11.88
CA LEU A 220 6.66 -50.41 11.86
C LEU A 220 6.88 -51.00 10.45
N PRO A 221 8.05 -51.59 10.15
CA PRO A 221 8.33 -52.35 8.91
C PRO A 221 7.21 -53.28 8.48
N GLY A 222 6.88 -53.25 7.19
CA GLY A 222 5.84 -54.11 6.60
C GLY A 222 4.41 -53.58 6.74
N ASP A 223 4.19 -52.47 7.43
CA ASP A 223 2.86 -51.86 7.51
C ASP A 223 2.34 -51.42 6.13
N ALA A 224 1.09 -51.81 5.86
CA ALA A 224 0.30 -51.34 4.72
C ALA A 224 -1.12 -50.90 5.13
N LYS A 225 -1.46 -50.94 6.43
CA LYS A 225 -2.79 -50.58 6.93
C LYS A 225 -2.95 -49.06 7.09
N PHE A 226 -1.85 -48.34 7.37
CA PHE A 226 -1.87 -46.88 7.48
C PHE A 226 -1.44 -46.24 6.16
N ALA A 227 -2.37 -46.15 5.21
CA ALA A 227 -2.17 -45.47 3.94
C ALA A 227 -3.11 -44.26 3.83
N LEU A 228 -2.56 -43.05 4.01
CA LEU A 228 -3.28 -41.81 3.74
C LEU A 228 -2.98 -41.38 2.30
N GLY A 229 -4.02 -41.36 1.45
CA GLY A 229 -3.92 -40.90 0.07
C GLY A 229 -3.59 -39.40 -0.05
N PRO A 230 -3.38 -38.89 -1.26
CA PRO A 230 -3.16 -37.46 -1.48
C PRO A 230 -4.34 -36.61 -0.97
N HIS A 231 -4.05 -35.67 -0.08
CA HIS A 231 -5.06 -34.78 0.50
C HIS A 231 -4.48 -33.40 0.86
N ILE A 232 -5.39 -32.48 1.19
CA ILE A 232 -5.09 -31.17 1.77
C ILE A 232 -5.99 -30.99 3.01
N ASP A 233 -5.40 -30.60 4.14
CA ASP A 233 -6.11 -30.33 5.39
C ASP A 233 -6.66 -28.89 5.46
N GLY A 234 -7.30 -28.56 6.59
CA GLY A 234 -7.71 -27.18 6.90
C GLY A 234 -8.95 -26.74 6.14
N GLY A 235 -9.94 -27.64 6.01
CA GLY A 235 -11.17 -27.46 5.24
C GLY A 235 -11.16 -28.21 3.92
N SER A 236 -12.31 -28.29 3.26
CA SER A 236 -12.50 -28.78 1.90
C SER A 236 -13.38 -27.79 1.13
N LEU A 237 -14.70 -27.94 1.19
CA LEU A 237 -15.70 -27.08 0.55
C LEU A 237 -15.62 -25.63 1.00
N GLU A 238 -15.15 -25.38 2.22
CA GLU A 238 -14.99 -24.04 2.77
C GLU A 238 -14.10 -23.15 1.89
N ARG A 239 -13.17 -23.71 1.11
CA ARG A 239 -12.34 -22.95 0.16
C ARG A 239 -13.15 -22.21 -0.90
N TRP A 240 -14.31 -22.75 -1.27
CA TRP A 240 -15.22 -22.13 -2.22
C TRP A 240 -16.46 -21.55 -1.55
N GLU A 241 -16.91 -22.09 -0.43
CA GLU A 241 -18.19 -21.71 0.16
C GLU A 241 -18.06 -20.58 1.17
N ASP A 242 -17.02 -20.60 2.01
CA ASP A 242 -16.79 -19.52 2.97
C ASP A 242 -16.40 -18.25 2.21
N SER A 243 -17.01 -17.13 2.59
CA SER A 243 -16.78 -15.85 1.91
C SER A 243 -15.40 -15.28 2.21
N GLU A 244 -14.85 -15.53 3.41
CA GLU A 244 -13.52 -15.05 3.79
C GLU A 244 -12.41 -15.99 3.29
N PHE A 245 -12.56 -17.31 3.44
CA PHE A 245 -11.58 -18.28 2.98
C PHE A 245 -11.37 -18.19 1.46
N ARG A 246 -12.47 -18.04 0.71
CA ARG A 246 -12.40 -17.89 -0.74
C ARG A 246 -11.63 -16.66 -1.22
N LYS A 247 -11.53 -15.59 -0.41
CA LYS A 247 -10.68 -14.42 -0.73
C LYS A 247 -9.20 -14.78 -0.83
N CYS A 248 -8.77 -15.89 -0.23
CA CYS A 248 -7.42 -16.42 -0.42
C CYS A 248 -7.15 -16.73 -1.90
N TYR A 249 -8.18 -17.14 -2.65
CA TYR A 249 -8.07 -17.66 -4.01
C TYR A 249 -8.71 -16.74 -5.06
N SER A 250 -8.93 -15.45 -4.73
CA SER A 250 -9.63 -14.51 -5.62
C SER A 250 -8.97 -14.35 -6.98
N GLU A 251 -7.63 -14.31 -7.02
CA GLU A 251 -6.87 -14.24 -8.28
C GLU A 251 -7.08 -15.48 -9.15
N ILE A 252 -7.14 -16.67 -8.52
CA ILE A 252 -7.39 -17.93 -9.23
C ILE A 252 -8.81 -17.93 -9.80
N LEU A 253 -9.81 -17.60 -8.99
CA LEU A 253 -11.22 -17.57 -9.41
C LEU A 253 -11.49 -16.49 -10.47
N ALA A 254 -10.68 -15.44 -10.54
CA ALA A 254 -10.72 -14.44 -11.60
C ALA A 254 -10.02 -14.87 -12.90
N GLY A 255 -9.43 -16.08 -12.96
CA GLY A 255 -8.65 -16.58 -14.09
C GLY A 255 -7.18 -16.13 -14.12
N ASN A 256 -6.71 -15.35 -13.14
CA ASN A 256 -5.37 -14.79 -13.06
C ASN A 256 -4.44 -15.60 -12.14
N TRP A 257 -4.48 -16.93 -12.21
CA TRP A 257 -3.82 -17.82 -11.24
C TRP A 257 -2.31 -17.56 -11.05
N ARG A 258 -1.61 -17.02 -12.05
CA ARG A 258 -0.18 -16.67 -11.93
C ARG A 258 0.11 -15.54 -10.93
N LYS A 259 -0.89 -14.69 -10.63
CA LYS A 259 -0.81 -13.60 -9.64
C LYS A 259 -1.10 -14.07 -8.22
N PHE A 260 -1.60 -15.29 -8.04
CA PHE A 260 -1.84 -15.86 -6.73
C PHE A 260 -0.53 -16.07 -5.97
N ASP A 261 -0.47 -15.52 -4.74
CA ASP A 261 0.62 -15.73 -3.79
C ASP A 261 0.13 -16.62 -2.64
N PRO A 262 0.54 -17.91 -2.56
CA PRO A 262 0.15 -18.83 -1.49
C PRO A 262 0.50 -18.30 -0.08
N PHE A 263 1.56 -17.48 0.00
CA PHE A 263 2.15 -16.97 1.25
C PHE A 263 1.51 -15.66 1.74
N LYS A 264 0.45 -15.16 1.08
CA LYS A 264 -0.33 -14.03 1.58
C LYS A 264 -1.25 -14.50 2.71
N ILE A 265 -1.05 -13.97 3.92
CA ILE A 265 -1.74 -14.48 5.11
C ILE A 265 -3.07 -13.81 5.42
N GLY A 266 -3.23 -12.52 5.09
CA GLY A 266 -4.36 -11.69 5.56
C GLY A 266 -5.75 -12.33 5.40
N PRO A 267 -6.15 -12.78 4.19
CA PRO A 267 -7.43 -13.44 3.99
C PRO A 267 -7.63 -14.73 4.81
N ARG A 268 -6.55 -15.47 5.11
CA ARG A 268 -6.60 -16.72 5.91
C ARG A 268 -6.94 -16.46 7.37
N LEU A 269 -6.65 -15.28 7.90
CA LEU A 269 -6.84 -14.95 9.31
C LEU A 269 -8.33 -14.94 9.70
N LYS A 270 -9.21 -14.66 8.74
CA LYS A 270 -10.67 -14.60 8.90
C LYS A 270 -11.41 -15.79 8.31
N ALA A 271 -10.67 -16.70 7.66
CA ALA A 271 -11.24 -17.87 7.01
C ALA A 271 -11.89 -18.80 8.04
N ASN A 272 -13.15 -19.18 7.79
CA ASN A 272 -13.77 -20.27 8.50
C ASN A 272 -13.50 -21.58 7.74
N SER A 273 -12.57 -22.37 8.25
CA SER A 273 -12.21 -23.67 7.68
C SER A 273 -13.15 -24.81 8.10
N ASP A 274 -14.11 -24.55 9.00
CA ASP A 274 -14.94 -25.55 9.66
C ASP A 274 -16.43 -25.13 9.65
N LEU A 275 -17.00 -24.98 8.45
CA LEU A 275 -18.43 -24.64 8.30
C LEU A 275 -19.35 -25.81 8.69
N TYR A 276 -18.81 -27.02 8.68
CA TYR A 276 -19.56 -28.27 8.83
C TYR A 276 -19.32 -28.99 10.16
N HIS A 277 -18.56 -28.39 11.08
CA HIS A 277 -18.20 -28.96 12.37
C HIS A 277 -17.56 -30.36 12.24
N GLY A 278 -16.65 -30.49 11.27
CA GLY A 278 -16.01 -31.74 10.91
C GLY A 278 -15.12 -32.31 12.01
N ALA A 279 -15.08 -33.64 12.13
CA ALA A 279 -14.21 -34.32 13.11
C ALA A 279 -12.73 -33.98 12.89
N SER A 280 -12.34 -33.78 11.62
CA SER A 280 -10.99 -33.47 11.14
C SER A 280 -10.53 -32.02 11.38
N GLN A 281 -11.42 -31.17 11.90
CA GLN A 281 -11.24 -29.73 11.77
C GLN A 281 -10.33 -29.16 12.84
N CYS A 282 -9.36 -28.36 12.37
CA CYS A 282 -8.36 -27.69 13.19
C CYS A 282 -8.85 -26.28 13.55
N SER A 283 -8.96 -25.98 14.84
CA SER A 283 -9.34 -24.66 15.34
C SER A 283 -8.16 -23.69 15.39
N ALA A 284 -6.93 -24.15 15.21
CA ALA A 284 -5.76 -23.29 15.02
C ALA A 284 -5.46 -23.06 13.52
N PHE A 285 -5.05 -21.85 13.17
CA PHE A 285 -4.42 -21.57 11.88
C PHE A 285 -2.96 -22.05 11.90
N ARG A 286 -2.67 -23.07 11.09
CA ARG A 286 -1.32 -23.60 10.85
C ARG A 286 -0.83 -23.07 9.51
N ALA A 287 0.27 -22.33 9.49
CA ALA A 287 0.84 -21.79 8.27
C ALA A 287 1.62 -22.88 7.50
N PHE A 288 2.36 -23.69 8.26
CA PHE A 288 2.89 -24.95 7.79
C PHE A 288 2.39 -26.07 8.70
N GLN A 289 2.06 -27.21 8.09
CA GLN A 289 2.10 -28.47 8.79
C GLN A 289 3.54 -28.97 8.88
N GLY A 290 3.81 -29.89 9.79
CA GLY A 290 5.16 -30.37 9.96
C GLY A 290 5.29 -31.49 10.98
N TRP A 291 6.45 -32.11 10.96
CA TRP A 291 6.84 -33.11 11.93
C TRP A 291 8.34 -33.07 12.21
N VAL A 292 8.71 -33.59 13.37
CA VAL A 292 10.11 -33.80 13.79
C VAL A 292 10.39 -35.29 13.76
N ALA A 293 11.48 -35.68 13.09
CA ALA A 293 11.92 -37.06 12.99
C ALA A 293 12.44 -37.57 14.34
N LEU A 294 12.07 -38.80 14.67
CA LEU A 294 12.57 -39.54 15.84
C LEU A 294 13.26 -40.85 15.44
N SER A 295 13.37 -41.09 14.14
CA SER A 295 14.10 -42.20 13.55
C SER A 295 14.67 -41.77 12.20
N GLU A 296 15.59 -42.56 11.68
CA GLU A 296 16.01 -42.45 10.30
C GLU A 296 14.90 -43.01 9.39
N THR A 297 14.53 -42.27 8.33
CA THR A 297 13.51 -42.70 7.37
C THR A 297 13.72 -42.01 6.02
N GLY A 298 13.62 -42.75 4.92
CA GLY A 298 13.69 -42.21 3.56
C GLY A 298 12.59 -42.68 2.61
N PRO A 299 12.79 -42.47 1.30
CA PRO A 299 11.88 -42.96 0.25
C PRO A 299 11.67 -44.47 0.31
N ASN A 300 10.43 -44.92 0.12
CA ASN A 300 9.94 -46.29 0.27
C ASN A 300 9.93 -46.84 1.70
N GLU A 301 10.30 -46.00 2.67
CA GLU A 301 10.28 -46.32 4.09
C GLU A 301 9.11 -45.61 4.77
N GLY A 302 7.92 -45.61 4.17
CA GLY A 302 6.70 -45.15 4.84
C GLY A 302 6.72 -43.66 5.18
N THR A 303 7.54 -42.89 4.48
CA THR A 303 7.72 -41.45 4.72
C THR A 303 6.57 -40.62 4.13
N LEU A 304 6.64 -39.30 4.33
CA LEU A 304 5.71 -38.34 3.72
C LEU A 304 5.99 -38.21 2.22
N ARG A 305 4.94 -38.08 1.40
CA ARG A 305 5.02 -37.61 0.02
C ARG A 305 4.39 -36.22 -0.09
N THR A 306 4.93 -35.36 -0.93
CA THR A 306 4.39 -34.03 -1.21
C THR A 306 4.25 -33.80 -2.71
N TYR A 307 3.43 -32.82 -3.11
CA TYR A 307 3.33 -32.32 -4.48
C TYR A 307 3.99 -30.94 -4.60
N PRO A 308 5.28 -30.85 -4.95
CA PRO A 308 6.05 -29.62 -4.80
C PRO A 308 5.96 -28.69 -6.03
N LEU A 309 4.72 -28.41 -6.42
CA LEU A 309 4.30 -27.38 -7.39
C LEU A 309 3.17 -26.57 -6.75
N LEU A 310 3.48 -25.90 -5.64
CA LEU A 310 2.49 -25.39 -4.69
C LEU A 310 1.45 -24.48 -5.35
N ARG A 311 1.89 -23.47 -6.10
CA ARG A 311 0.98 -22.49 -6.71
C ARG A 311 0.10 -23.16 -7.77
N GLU A 312 0.70 -23.98 -8.60
CA GLU A 312 0.05 -24.68 -9.70
C GLU A 312 -0.98 -25.69 -9.18
N SER A 313 -0.65 -26.46 -8.14
CA SER A 313 -1.59 -27.42 -7.54
C SER A 313 -2.76 -26.74 -6.85
N VAL A 314 -2.53 -25.63 -6.14
CA VAL A 314 -3.62 -24.87 -5.51
C VAL A 314 -4.53 -24.27 -6.57
N ALA A 315 -3.96 -23.67 -7.63
CA ALA A 315 -4.74 -23.18 -8.75
C ALA A 315 -5.59 -24.29 -9.39
N TYR A 316 -4.99 -25.48 -9.57
CA TYR A 316 -5.68 -26.63 -10.16
C TYR A 316 -6.86 -27.07 -9.32
N VAL A 317 -6.64 -27.30 -8.03
CA VAL A 317 -7.69 -27.73 -7.11
C VAL A 317 -8.83 -26.70 -7.10
N ILE A 318 -8.53 -25.41 -6.95
CA ILE A 318 -9.55 -24.36 -6.88
C ILE A 318 -10.34 -24.22 -8.20
N MET A 319 -9.70 -24.35 -9.36
CA MET A 319 -10.38 -24.28 -10.66
C MET A 319 -11.11 -25.58 -11.03
N ARG A 320 -10.68 -26.73 -10.50
CA ARG A 320 -11.16 -28.05 -10.91
C ARG A 320 -12.69 -28.23 -10.89
N PRO A 321 -13.45 -27.73 -9.91
CA PRO A 321 -14.92 -27.87 -9.88
C PRO A 321 -15.64 -27.21 -11.06
N PHE A 322 -15.00 -26.25 -11.74
CA PHE A 322 -15.59 -25.50 -12.85
C PHE A 322 -15.37 -26.16 -14.21
N PHE A 323 -14.70 -27.32 -14.27
CA PHE A 323 -14.39 -27.99 -15.53
C PHE A 323 -14.80 -29.46 -15.49
N ARG A 324 -15.27 -29.99 -16.60
CA ARG A 324 -15.55 -31.41 -16.79
C ARG A 324 -15.02 -31.90 -18.13
N PRO A 325 -14.75 -33.21 -18.29
CA PRO A 325 -14.44 -33.78 -19.58
C PRO A 325 -15.56 -33.50 -20.59
N VAL A 326 -15.19 -33.21 -21.84
CA VAL A 326 -16.15 -33.05 -22.95
C VAL A 326 -16.89 -34.36 -23.20
N HIS A 327 -16.18 -35.50 -23.11
CA HIS A 327 -16.73 -36.84 -23.23
C HIS A 327 -16.58 -37.63 -21.94
N PRO A 328 -17.64 -38.32 -21.45
CA PRO A 328 -17.62 -39.06 -20.20
C PRO A 328 -16.74 -40.33 -20.23
N HIS A 329 -16.41 -40.86 -21.42
CA HIS A 329 -15.61 -42.07 -21.61
C HIS A 329 -14.36 -41.78 -22.48
N ILE A 330 -13.49 -40.91 -21.98
CA ILE A 330 -12.21 -40.59 -22.64
C ILE A 330 -11.07 -41.34 -21.94
N ASN A 331 -10.05 -41.76 -22.69
CA ASN A 331 -8.85 -42.38 -22.12
C ASN A 331 -8.11 -41.39 -21.22
N ILE A 332 -7.51 -41.86 -20.12
CA ILE A 332 -6.76 -41.01 -19.18
C ILE A 332 -5.63 -40.21 -19.86
N HIS A 333 -4.99 -40.75 -20.91
CA HIS A 333 -3.99 -40.03 -21.68
C HIS A 333 -4.57 -38.84 -22.43
N ASP A 334 -5.80 -38.99 -22.95
CA ASP A 334 -6.51 -37.91 -23.65
C ASP A 334 -7.10 -36.89 -22.65
N LEU A 335 -7.39 -37.29 -21.40
CA LEU A 335 -7.82 -36.35 -20.34
C LEU A 335 -6.78 -35.28 -20.03
N LEU A 336 -5.50 -35.46 -20.39
CA LEU A 336 -4.46 -34.47 -20.07
C LEU A 336 -4.47 -33.27 -21.04
N ALA A 337 -5.13 -33.39 -22.19
CA ALA A 337 -5.17 -32.33 -23.19
C ALA A 337 -6.21 -31.24 -22.81
N PRO A 338 -5.84 -29.95 -22.80
CA PRO A 338 -6.75 -28.87 -22.41
C PRO A 338 -8.04 -28.81 -23.23
N GLN A 339 -7.99 -29.21 -24.50
CA GLN A 339 -9.13 -29.18 -25.43
C GLN A 339 -10.23 -30.19 -25.07
N ASN A 340 -9.90 -31.19 -24.25
CA ASN A 340 -10.85 -32.22 -23.82
C ASN A 340 -11.63 -31.83 -22.55
N TRP A 341 -11.52 -30.57 -22.12
CA TRP A 341 -12.23 -30.03 -20.97
C TRP A 341 -13.14 -28.87 -21.38
N THR A 342 -14.32 -28.82 -20.80
CA THR A 342 -15.27 -27.72 -20.96
C THR A 342 -15.72 -27.22 -19.60
N ILE A 343 -16.17 -25.95 -19.56
CA ILE A 343 -16.68 -25.35 -18.33
C ILE A 343 -17.97 -26.06 -17.88
N ASP A 344 -18.13 -26.21 -16.57
CA ASP A 344 -19.27 -26.81 -15.91
C ASP A 344 -19.72 -25.95 -14.72
N LEU A 345 -20.76 -25.16 -14.96
CA LEU A 345 -21.40 -24.34 -13.93
C LEU A 345 -22.71 -24.95 -13.44
N ASP A 346 -23.18 -26.03 -14.07
CA ASP A 346 -24.52 -26.58 -13.82
C ASP A 346 -24.49 -27.76 -12.86
N SER A 347 -23.41 -28.55 -12.84
CA SER A 347 -23.28 -29.63 -11.86
C SER A 347 -23.01 -29.11 -10.45
N THR A 348 -23.46 -29.87 -9.45
CA THR A 348 -23.13 -29.63 -8.06
C THR A 348 -21.77 -30.21 -7.65
N ALA A 349 -21.01 -30.81 -8.58
CA ALA A 349 -19.80 -31.56 -8.25
C ALA A 349 -18.63 -30.65 -7.83
N PHE A 350 -18.02 -30.95 -6.68
CA PHE A 350 -16.73 -30.44 -6.23
C PHE A 350 -15.82 -31.64 -5.96
N PRO A 351 -15.02 -32.08 -6.95
CA PRO A 351 -14.36 -33.38 -6.87
C PRO A 351 -13.47 -33.54 -5.63
N GLY A 352 -13.69 -34.60 -4.85
CA GLY A 352 -12.92 -34.92 -3.64
C GLY A 352 -13.24 -34.04 -2.42
N ALA A 353 -14.24 -33.16 -2.51
CA ALA A 353 -14.65 -32.27 -1.44
C ALA A 353 -15.95 -32.79 -0.78
N VAL A 354 -15.81 -33.34 0.42
CA VAL A 354 -16.94 -33.87 1.21
C VAL A 354 -17.16 -32.97 2.44
N PRO A 355 -18.41 -32.52 2.71
CA PRO A 355 -18.72 -31.71 3.88
C PRO A 355 -18.17 -32.31 5.18
N GLY A 356 -17.48 -31.50 5.99
CA GLY A 356 -16.89 -31.93 7.27
C GLY A 356 -15.63 -32.80 7.15
N CYS A 357 -15.13 -33.05 5.94
CA CYS A 357 -13.92 -33.83 5.67
C CYS A 357 -12.81 -32.96 5.08
N GLY A 358 -11.58 -33.47 5.11
CA GLY A 358 -10.47 -32.87 4.34
C GLY A 358 -10.67 -32.99 2.83
N GLN A 359 -9.90 -32.24 2.05
CA GLN A 359 -9.93 -32.34 0.58
C GLN A 359 -9.12 -33.55 0.14
N GLU A 360 -9.75 -34.60 -0.39
CA GLU A 360 -9.07 -35.76 -0.95
C GLU A 360 -8.83 -35.58 -2.47
N LEU A 361 -7.75 -36.18 -2.98
CA LEU A 361 -7.39 -36.15 -4.39
C LEU A 361 -6.96 -37.54 -4.87
N ASN A 362 -7.36 -37.90 -6.08
CA ASN A 362 -6.99 -39.16 -6.72
C ASN A 362 -6.82 -38.98 -8.23
N ALA A 363 -6.23 -39.98 -8.90
CA ALA A 363 -5.94 -39.92 -10.34
C ALA A 363 -7.21 -39.85 -11.22
N ILE A 364 -8.37 -40.26 -10.72
CA ILE A 364 -9.64 -40.22 -11.48
C ILE A 364 -10.19 -38.80 -11.51
N THR A 365 -10.28 -38.17 -10.33
CA THR A 365 -10.86 -36.83 -10.20
C THR A 365 -9.88 -35.72 -10.58
N HIS A 366 -8.57 -35.94 -10.38
CA HIS A 366 -7.50 -34.97 -10.59
C HIS A 366 -6.37 -35.50 -11.52
N PRO A 367 -6.69 -35.91 -12.76
CA PRO A 367 -5.75 -36.65 -13.61
C PRO A 367 -4.47 -35.88 -13.96
N HIS A 368 -4.55 -34.56 -14.12
CA HIS A 368 -3.38 -33.73 -14.49
C HIS A 368 -2.33 -33.62 -13.38
N LEU A 369 -2.70 -33.95 -12.14
CA LEU A 369 -1.73 -34.01 -11.04
C LEU A 369 -0.90 -35.30 -11.09
N MET A 370 -1.27 -36.31 -11.89
CA MET A 370 -0.49 -37.54 -12.08
C MET A 370 -0.05 -38.18 -10.75
N LEU A 371 -0.94 -38.18 -9.76
CA LEU A 371 -0.63 -38.48 -8.35
C LEU A 371 -0.02 -39.88 -8.16
N ASP A 372 -0.42 -40.85 -8.98
CA ASP A 372 0.07 -42.22 -8.96
C ASP A 372 1.24 -42.47 -9.93
N ASN A 373 1.57 -41.49 -10.79
CA ASN A 373 2.58 -41.62 -11.84
C ASN A 373 3.59 -40.47 -11.78
N GLY A 374 4.27 -40.35 -10.64
CA GLY A 374 5.41 -39.44 -10.46
C GLY A 374 5.07 -37.96 -10.22
N GLY A 375 3.79 -37.61 -10.07
CA GLY A 375 3.40 -36.28 -9.59
C GLY A 375 3.65 -36.08 -8.09
N MET A 376 3.52 -37.14 -7.29
CA MET A 376 3.89 -37.12 -5.87
C MET A 376 5.34 -37.55 -5.67
N VAL A 377 6.10 -36.81 -4.87
CA VAL A 377 7.48 -37.15 -4.53
C VAL A 377 7.64 -37.41 -3.04
N SER A 378 8.32 -38.51 -2.71
CA SER A 378 8.67 -38.87 -1.33
C SER A 378 9.64 -37.86 -0.73
N MET A 379 9.56 -37.68 0.58
CA MET A 379 10.50 -36.85 1.32
C MET A 379 11.90 -37.43 1.20
N LYS A 380 12.90 -36.56 1.28
CA LYS A 380 14.30 -36.98 1.33
C LYS A 380 14.56 -37.81 2.60
N PRO A 381 15.65 -38.61 2.64
CA PRO A 381 16.08 -39.29 3.86
C PRO A 381 16.24 -38.29 5.01
N VAL A 382 15.55 -38.52 6.12
CA VAL A 382 15.62 -37.71 7.35
C VAL A 382 16.28 -38.49 8.47
N ARG A 383 16.97 -37.78 9.37
CA ARG A 383 17.60 -38.32 10.58
C ARG A 383 16.82 -37.89 11.83
N PRO A 384 16.97 -38.59 12.97
CA PRO A 384 16.39 -38.14 14.23
C PRO A 384 16.77 -36.68 14.50
N GLY A 385 15.79 -35.84 14.83
CA GLY A 385 15.98 -34.42 15.10
C GLY A 385 15.84 -33.48 13.90
N ASP A 386 15.78 -34.00 12.67
CA ASP A 386 15.38 -33.21 11.51
C ASP A 386 13.90 -32.79 11.60
N MET A 387 13.58 -31.61 11.07
CA MET A 387 12.21 -31.10 11.00
C MET A 387 11.76 -30.99 9.55
N VAL A 388 10.60 -31.52 9.22
CA VAL A 388 10.00 -31.44 7.88
C VAL A 388 8.74 -30.61 7.94
N LEU A 389 8.59 -29.66 7.02
CA LEU A 389 7.40 -28.81 6.95
C LEU A 389 6.87 -28.71 5.52
N TRP A 390 5.55 -28.55 5.42
CA TRP A 390 4.87 -28.25 4.16
C TRP A 390 3.75 -27.22 4.37
N HIS A 391 3.57 -26.38 3.37
CA HIS A 391 2.61 -25.28 3.36
C HIS A 391 1.19 -25.83 3.57
N CYS A 392 0.32 -25.07 4.25
CA CYS A 392 -1.02 -25.52 4.63
C CYS A 392 -1.94 -25.92 3.45
N ASP A 393 -1.71 -25.36 2.27
CA ASP A 393 -2.41 -25.76 1.03
C ASP A 393 -1.67 -26.83 0.21
N GLY A 394 -0.53 -27.34 0.70
CA GLY A 394 0.27 -28.34 -0.02
C GLY A 394 -0.41 -29.71 -0.03
N ILE A 395 -0.52 -30.32 -1.21
CA ILE A 395 -0.97 -31.71 -1.32
C ILE A 395 0.10 -32.62 -0.75
N HIS A 396 -0.34 -33.53 0.13
CA HIS A 396 0.55 -34.49 0.77
C HIS A 396 -0.14 -35.83 0.96
N ALA A 397 0.66 -36.88 1.11
CA ALA A 397 0.22 -38.26 1.33
C ALA A 397 1.25 -39.00 2.17
N VAL A 398 0.90 -40.16 2.72
CA VAL A 398 1.88 -41.07 3.30
C VAL A 398 2.14 -42.20 2.30
N GLU A 399 3.38 -42.67 2.20
CA GLU A 399 3.67 -43.86 1.38
C GLU A 399 2.82 -45.05 1.84
N SER A 400 2.16 -45.74 0.90
CA SER A 400 1.20 -46.81 1.23
C SER A 400 1.85 -48.01 1.90
N LYS A 401 3.14 -48.26 1.64
CA LYS A 401 3.93 -49.34 2.24
C LYS A 401 5.20 -48.79 2.86
N HIS A 402 5.58 -49.35 4.00
CA HIS A 402 6.88 -49.09 4.61
C HIS A 402 7.78 -50.34 4.45
N ALA A 403 8.70 -50.28 3.48
CA ALA A 403 9.60 -51.37 3.10
C ALA A 403 11.00 -51.26 3.74
N GLY A 404 11.20 -50.32 4.67
CA GLY A 404 12.46 -50.12 5.39
C GLY A 404 12.73 -51.20 6.44
N HIS A 405 13.89 -51.09 7.10
CA HIS A 405 14.37 -52.05 8.10
C HIS A 405 14.13 -51.61 9.55
N SER A 406 13.79 -50.35 9.78
CA SER A 406 13.53 -49.76 11.10
C SER A 406 12.25 -48.94 11.07
N ASP A 407 11.67 -48.65 12.24
CA ASP A 407 10.44 -47.89 12.32
C ASP A 407 10.57 -46.43 11.83
N SER A 408 9.49 -45.89 11.27
CA SER A 408 9.34 -44.48 10.91
C SER A 408 8.56 -43.73 12.00
N SER A 409 9.30 -43.00 12.85
CA SER A 409 8.78 -42.33 14.03
C SER A 409 8.85 -40.82 13.92
N VAL A 410 7.76 -40.13 14.26
CA VAL A 410 7.68 -38.68 14.21
C VAL A 410 6.79 -38.09 15.31
N PHE A 411 7.10 -36.86 15.72
CA PHE A 411 6.15 -35.97 16.41
C PHE A 411 5.54 -34.99 15.41
N TYR A 412 4.21 -34.88 15.38
CA TYR A 412 3.54 -33.85 14.60
C TYR A 412 3.67 -32.49 15.32
N ILE A 413 4.42 -31.57 14.70
CA ILE A 413 4.71 -30.24 15.22
C ILE A 413 4.66 -29.26 14.03
N PRO A 414 3.55 -28.53 13.86
CA PRO A 414 3.41 -27.54 12.80
C PRO A 414 4.15 -26.24 13.13
N ALA A 415 4.27 -25.35 12.13
CA ALA A 415 4.61 -23.95 12.39
C ALA A 415 3.33 -23.10 12.34
N ALA A 416 2.90 -22.60 13.50
CA ALA A 416 1.73 -21.75 13.64
C ALA A 416 2.13 -20.37 14.18
N PRO A 417 1.71 -19.27 13.54
CA PRO A 417 1.98 -17.92 14.05
C PRO A 417 0.99 -17.55 15.16
N LEU A 418 1.32 -16.58 16.00
CA LEU A 418 0.33 -16.01 16.92
C LEU A 418 -0.71 -15.21 16.12
N THR A 419 -1.98 -15.57 16.28
CA THR A 419 -3.17 -14.85 15.78
C THR A 419 -4.18 -14.79 16.91
N VAL A 420 -5.26 -14.02 16.78
CA VAL A 420 -6.35 -14.01 17.78
C VAL A 420 -6.94 -15.42 17.94
N ARG A 421 -7.29 -16.08 16.83
CA ARG A 421 -7.77 -17.47 16.79
C ARG A 421 -6.80 -18.47 17.44
N ASN A 422 -5.50 -18.30 17.22
CA ASN A 422 -4.48 -19.18 17.81
C ASN A 422 -4.29 -18.92 19.30
N ALA A 423 -4.45 -17.67 19.76
CA ALA A 423 -4.45 -17.35 21.18
C ALA A 423 -5.63 -18.01 21.91
N GLU A 424 -6.82 -18.00 21.32
CA GLU A 424 -8.00 -18.73 21.84
C GLU A 424 -7.73 -20.23 21.96
N TYR A 425 -7.07 -20.83 20.95
CA TYR A 425 -6.65 -22.23 21.01
C TYR A 425 -5.66 -22.47 22.16
N LEU A 426 -4.67 -21.60 22.36
CA LEU A 426 -3.68 -21.75 23.43
C LEU A 426 -4.30 -21.76 24.83
N VAL A 427 -5.36 -20.98 25.06
CA VAL A 427 -6.10 -20.99 26.34
C VAL A 427 -6.64 -22.39 26.63
N ARG A 428 -7.35 -22.98 25.67
CA ARG A 428 -7.90 -24.34 25.78
C ARG A 428 -6.80 -25.40 25.87
N GLN A 429 -5.72 -25.23 25.11
CA GLN A 429 -4.57 -26.13 25.11
C GLN A 429 -3.92 -26.21 26.50
N ARG A 430 -3.77 -25.07 27.19
CA ARG A 430 -3.22 -25.03 28.54
C ARG A 430 -4.11 -25.77 29.54
N GLU A 431 -5.42 -25.61 29.43
CA GLU A 431 -6.41 -26.29 30.28
C GLU A 431 -6.34 -27.81 30.09
N THR A 432 -6.31 -28.29 28.84
CA THR A 432 -6.23 -29.73 28.54
C THR A 432 -4.87 -30.33 28.91
N LEU A 433 -3.75 -29.60 28.74
CA LEU A 433 -2.45 -30.04 29.23
C LEU A 433 -2.42 -30.18 30.77
N ALA A 434 -3.00 -29.22 31.50
CA ALA A 434 -3.06 -29.25 32.95
C ALA A 434 -3.89 -30.42 33.49
N ALA A 435 -5.03 -30.70 32.84
CA ALA A 435 -5.93 -31.79 33.22
C ALA A 435 -5.51 -33.16 32.67
N GLY A 436 -4.73 -33.20 31.59
CA GLY A 436 -4.43 -34.42 30.83
C GLY A 436 -5.50 -34.92 29.90
N TYR A 437 -6.52 -34.12 29.62
CA TYR A 437 -7.50 -34.44 28.59
C TYR A 437 -6.89 -34.35 27.18
N PRO A 438 -7.49 -35.00 26.16
CA PRO A 438 -7.07 -34.86 24.77
C PRO A 438 -6.94 -33.39 24.34
N ALA A 439 -6.04 -33.13 23.39
CA ALA A 439 -5.86 -31.77 22.88
C ALA A 439 -7.16 -31.24 22.23
N PRO A 440 -7.41 -29.90 22.23
CA PRO A 440 -8.74 -29.34 21.99
C PRO A 440 -9.43 -29.71 20.67
N ASP A 441 -8.65 -30.05 19.63
CA ASP A 441 -9.15 -30.34 18.29
C ASP A 441 -9.36 -31.84 18.03
N PHE A 442 -9.01 -32.70 18.99
CA PHE A 442 -9.04 -34.15 18.84
C PHE A 442 -10.27 -34.75 19.53
N PRO A 443 -10.60 -36.02 19.23
CA PRO A 443 -11.71 -36.71 19.90
C PRO A 443 -11.58 -36.67 21.43
N GLY A 444 -12.71 -36.50 22.12
CA GLY A 444 -12.76 -36.36 23.57
C GLY A 444 -12.47 -37.66 24.35
N GLY A 445 -12.74 -37.62 25.66
CA GLY A 445 -12.51 -38.71 26.62
C GLY A 445 -11.46 -38.36 27.67
N ASP A 446 -11.07 -39.35 28.49
CA ASP A 446 -10.15 -39.14 29.61
C ASP A 446 -8.70 -38.89 29.19
N GLY A 447 -8.33 -39.24 27.95
CA GLY A 447 -6.99 -39.05 27.40
C GLY A 447 -5.90 -39.61 28.31
N GLU A 448 -5.02 -38.73 28.77
CA GLU A 448 -3.87 -39.01 29.64
C GLU A 448 -4.11 -38.57 31.10
N ALA A 449 -5.35 -38.24 31.48
CA ALA A 449 -5.67 -37.73 32.82
C ALA A 449 -5.40 -38.78 33.92
N SER A 450 -5.63 -40.06 33.62
CA SER A 450 -5.40 -41.19 34.54
C SER A 450 -4.02 -41.85 34.38
N PHE A 451 -3.19 -41.36 33.46
CA PHE A 451 -1.92 -42.02 33.15
C PHE A 451 -0.88 -41.74 34.24
N THR A 452 -0.05 -42.74 34.51
CA THR A 452 0.97 -42.71 35.56
C THR A 452 2.37 -42.80 34.98
N GLY A 453 3.38 -42.44 35.76
CA GLY A 453 4.79 -42.46 35.38
C GLY A 453 5.41 -41.06 35.22
N PRO A 454 6.75 -40.95 35.34
CA PRO A 454 7.46 -39.68 35.23
C PRO A 454 7.42 -39.06 33.82
N GLU A 455 6.97 -39.81 32.81
CA GLU A 455 6.86 -39.38 31.43
C GLU A 455 5.53 -38.66 31.10
N ARG A 456 4.63 -38.44 32.08
CA ARG A 456 3.45 -37.57 31.91
C ARG A 456 3.89 -36.10 31.93
N GLY A 457 3.76 -35.40 30.80
CA GLY A 457 4.15 -34.00 30.66
C GLY A 457 3.25 -33.02 31.43
N ARG A 458 3.86 -32.07 32.12
CA ARG A 458 3.17 -31.07 32.96
C ARG A 458 3.51 -29.65 32.52
N LEU A 459 2.74 -28.67 32.99
CA LEU A 459 3.04 -27.25 32.78
C LEU A 459 4.46 -26.87 33.25
N SER A 460 4.96 -27.52 34.31
CA SER A 460 6.31 -27.33 34.85
C SER A 460 7.43 -27.85 33.95
N ASP A 461 7.14 -28.74 33.00
CA ASP A 461 8.13 -29.24 32.05
C ASP A 461 8.45 -28.23 30.95
N VAL A 462 7.58 -27.22 30.75
CA VAL A 462 7.81 -26.15 29.78
C VAL A 462 8.88 -25.19 30.31
N ARG A 463 10.05 -25.21 29.68
CA ARG A 463 11.24 -24.44 30.10
C ARG A 463 11.47 -23.21 29.22
N GLY A 464 12.12 -22.22 29.82
CA GLY A 464 12.54 -21.01 29.12
C GLY A 464 11.40 -20.07 28.74
N PRO A 465 11.71 -18.79 28.44
CA PRO A 465 10.69 -17.80 28.10
C PRO A 465 10.02 -18.09 26.76
N LEU A 466 10.76 -18.53 25.73
CA LEU A 466 10.21 -18.85 24.41
C LEU A 466 9.21 -20.01 24.48
N GLY A 467 9.58 -21.10 25.15
CA GLY A 467 8.70 -22.26 25.35
C GLY A 467 7.44 -21.91 26.12
N LYS A 468 7.57 -21.13 27.21
CA LYS A 468 6.40 -20.68 28.00
C LYS A 468 5.46 -19.80 27.17
N ARG A 469 5.96 -18.86 26.37
CA ARG A 469 5.12 -18.03 25.48
C ARG A 469 4.42 -18.89 24.42
N ALA A 470 5.15 -19.78 23.74
CA ALA A 470 4.60 -20.65 22.71
C ALA A 470 3.50 -21.58 23.26
N MET A 471 3.60 -22.00 24.52
CA MET A 471 2.61 -22.84 25.21
C MET A 471 1.50 -22.05 25.94
N GLY A 472 1.47 -20.72 25.84
CA GLY A 472 0.46 -19.87 26.51
C GLY A 472 0.60 -19.76 28.04
N LEU A 473 1.81 -19.96 28.56
CA LEU A 473 2.15 -19.94 30.00
C LEU A 473 2.85 -18.66 30.46
N ASP A 474 3.21 -17.77 29.54
CA ASP A 474 3.79 -16.47 29.84
C ASP A 474 3.19 -15.40 28.95
N LYS A 475 3.21 -14.14 29.40
CA LYS A 475 2.66 -13.01 28.64
C LYS A 475 3.48 -12.80 27.36
N VAL A 476 2.80 -12.48 26.27
CA VAL A 476 3.45 -11.98 25.05
C VAL A 476 3.98 -10.57 25.39
N LEU A 477 5.29 -10.44 25.59
CA LEU A 477 5.90 -9.24 26.22
C LEU A 477 5.65 -7.94 25.43
N GLU A 478 4.97 -6.98 26.06
CA GLU A 478 4.89 -5.57 25.61
C GLU A 478 6.25 -4.84 25.65
N ARG A 479 7.19 -5.31 26.48
CA ARG A 479 8.46 -4.61 26.76
C ARG A 479 9.61 -4.90 25.79
N GLU A 480 9.66 -6.09 25.19
CA GLU A 480 10.71 -6.44 24.22
C GLU A 480 10.48 -5.76 22.86
N ALA A 481 9.23 -5.50 22.46
CA ALA A 481 8.94 -4.72 21.25
C ALA A 481 9.39 -3.26 21.36
N ALA A 482 9.27 -2.63 22.54
CA ALA A 482 9.75 -1.27 22.78
C ALA A 482 11.29 -1.19 22.86
N LEU A 483 11.94 -2.19 23.47
CA LEU A 483 13.40 -2.27 23.55
C LEU A 483 14.04 -2.72 22.24
N LEU A 484 13.43 -3.63 21.46
CA LEU A 484 13.88 -3.98 20.12
C LEU A 484 13.60 -2.85 19.12
N LEU A 485 12.51 -2.07 19.30
CA LEU A 485 12.31 -0.83 18.54
C LEU A 485 13.41 0.17 18.90
N ALA A 486 13.73 0.38 20.18
CA ALA A 486 14.82 1.25 20.59
C ALA A 486 16.20 0.75 20.11
N PHE A 487 16.48 -0.55 20.22
CA PHE A 487 17.76 -1.15 19.84
C PHE A 487 17.91 -1.29 18.33
N ALA A 488 16.83 -1.54 17.58
CA ALA A 488 16.80 -1.50 16.13
C ALA A 488 16.94 -0.06 15.62
N LEU A 489 16.31 0.93 16.27
CA LEU A 489 16.52 2.35 15.96
C LEU A 489 17.96 2.81 16.25
N ILE A 490 18.61 2.22 17.26
CA ILE A 490 20.02 2.48 17.62
C ILE A 490 21.00 1.75 16.67
N LYS A 491 20.76 0.48 16.29
CA LYS A 491 21.61 -0.25 15.33
C LYS A 491 21.39 0.16 13.87
N LEU A 492 20.20 0.66 13.50
CA LEU A 492 19.95 1.28 12.19
C LEU A 492 20.75 2.58 11.99
N ARG A 493 21.35 3.13 13.05
CA ARG A 493 22.26 4.29 12.96
C ARG A 493 23.71 3.93 12.64
N SER A 494 24.09 2.66 12.59
CA SER A 494 25.49 2.24 12.39
C SER A 494 25.66 1.25 11.23
N GLN A 495 25.59 1.74 9.99
CA GLN A 495 26.63 1.61 8.94
C GLN A 495 26.09 1.85 7.51
N GLU A 496 26.78 2.77 6.82
CA GLU A 496 26.81 3.12 5.39
C GLU A 496 25.48 3.10 4.62
N ARG A 497 24.57 4.01 4.98
CA ARG A 497 23.67 4.62 3.99
C ARG A 497 24.16 6.03 3.72
N ALA A 498 24.07 6.47 2.46
CA ALA A 498 24.14 7.89 2.13
C ALA A 498 23.26 8.67 3.13
N PRO A 499 23.79 9.68 3.82
CA PRO A 499 23.07 10.36 4.88
C PRO A 499 21.78 10.98 4.33
N LEU A 500 20.82 11.25 5.21
CA LEU A 500 19.79 12.23 4.85
C LEU A 500 20.48 13.59 4.65
N PRO A 501 19.89 14.50 3.84
CA PRO A 501 20.38 15.86 3.76
C PRO A 501 20.53 16.50 5.16
N PRO A 502 21.48 17.43 5.35
CA PRO A 502 21.73 18.09 6.64
C PRO A 502 20.45 18.64 7.26
N SER A 503 20.38 18.74 8.58
CA SER A 503 19.12 19.07 9.25
C SER A 503 19.36 20.01 10.43
N PRO A 504 18.55 21.07 10.61
CA PRO A 504 18.63 21.89 11.80
C PRO A 504 18.33 21.10 13.08
N PRO A 505 18.93 21.47 14.22
CA PRO A 505 18.62 20.87 15.51
C PRO A 505 17.12 20.95 15.79
N GLY A 506 16.52 19.84 16.19
CA GLY A 506 15.09 19.74 16.46
C GLY A 506 14.83 18.89 17.70
N SER A 507 13.69 19.13 18.35
CA SER A 507 13.27 18.34 19.51
C SER A 507 13.12 16.86 19.15
N LEU A 508 13.34 15.96 20.12
CA LEU A 508 13.28 14.51 19.88
C LEU A 508 11.88 14.02 19.45
N ILE A 509 10.82 14.69 19.92
CA ILE A 509 9.42 14.30 19.69
C ILE A 509 8.80 15.10 18.54
N PHE A 510 9.05 16.41 18.47
CA PHE A 510 8.38 17.29 17.53
C PHE A 510 9.27 17.75 16.37
N GLY A 511 10.55 17.37 16.37
CA GLY A 511 11.54 17.83 15.40
C GLY A 511 11.55 19.38 15.33
N ASN A 512 11.37 19.91 14.13
CA ASN A 512 11.31 21.34 13.81
C ASN A 512 9.87 21.87 13.66
N ALA A 513 8.84 21.09 14.02
CA ALA A 513 7.44 21.46 13.74
C ALA A 513 7.02 22.83 14.31
N PHE A 514 7.46 23.18 15.52
CA PHE A 514 7.14 24.46 16.14
C PHE A 514 7.91 25.64 15.53
N GLU A 515 9.14 25.41 15.07
CA GLU A 515 9.94 26.44 14.39
C GLU A 515 9.30 26.81 13.06
N ILE A 516 8.90 25.80 12.27
CA ILE A 516 8.19 26.00 11.01
C ILE A 516 6.82 26.67 11.24
N ARG A 517 6.09 26.28 12.29
CA ARG A 517 4.79 26.90 12.62
C ARG A 517 4.91 28.38 13.02
N ARG A 518 6.01 28.79 13.63
CA ARG A 518 6.24 30.18 14.09
C ARG A 518 6.80 31.09 12.99
N ALA A 519 7.22 30.53 11.85
CA ALA A 519 7.77 31.33 10.77
C ALA A 519 6.69 32.26 10.19
N LYS A 520 6.99 33.56 10.12
CA LYS A 520 6.10 34.56 9.47
C LYS A 520 5.87 34.23 8.00
N SER A 521 6.91 33.73 7.33
CA SER A 521 6.89 33.28 5.93
C SER A 521 7.73 32.03 5.77
N LEU A 522 7.12 30.95 5.28
CA LEU A 522 7.78 29.65 5.15
C LEU A 522 8.98 29.71 4.19
N TRP A 523 8.83 30.31 3.01
CA TRP A 523 9.87 30.34 1.98
C TRP A 523 11.11 31.12 2.40
N HIS A 524 10.97 32.30 3.05
CA HIS A 524 12.11 33.03 3.59
C HIS A 524 12.83 32.23 4.66
N LYS A 525 12.08 31.59 5.58
CA LYS A 525 12.68 30.73 6.61
C LYS A 525 13.44 29.54 6.01
N LEU A 526 12.89 28.94 4.95
CA LEU A 526 13.57 27.87 4.22
C LEU A 526 14.81 28.39 3.46
N ALA A 527 14.78 29.60 2.91
CA ALA A 527 15.92 30.22 2.26
C ALA A 527 17.05 30.56 3.26
N GLU A 528 16.71 31.08 4.45
CA GLU A 528 17.66 31.28 5.55
C GLU A 528 18.35 29.95 5.93
N LEU A 529 17.58 28.87 6.04
CA LEU A 529 18.12 27.55 6.35
C LEU A 529 18.98 27.01 5.19
N ALA A 530 18.63 27.27 3.94
CA ALA A 530 19.44 26.88 2.78
C ALA A 530 20.84 27.53 2.81
N LYS A 531 20.95 28.78 3.27
CA LYS A 531 22.24 29.47 3.44
C LYS A 531 23.16 28.77 4.46
N VAL A 532 22.60 28.06 5.44
CA VAL A 532 23.35 27.38 6.50
C VAL A 532 23.61 25.91 6.17
N TYR A 533 22.61 25.21 5.63
CA TYR A 533 22.63 23.75 5.43
C TYR A 533 22.89 23.33 3.99
N GLY A 534 22.99 24.29 3.07
CA GLY A 534 23.19 24.07 1.65
C GLY A 534 21.88 23.94 0.85
N PRO A 535 21.99 23.76 -0.47
CA PRO A 535 20.86 23.74 -1.41
C PRO A 535 19.81 22.66 -1.11
N ILE A 536 20.23 21.55 -0.51
CA ILE A 536 19.39 20.42 -0.12
C ILE A 536 19.54 20.14 1.38
N PHE A 537 18.44 20.18 2.12
CA PHE A 537 18.44 19.94 3.57
C PHE A 537 17.13 19.29 4.04
N THR A 538 17.09 18.80 5.28
CA THR A 538 15.95 18.07 5.86
C THR A 538 15.36 18.83 7.03
N ILE A 539 14.06 19.12 6.98
CA ILE A 539 13.24 19.51 8.13
C ILE A 539 12.65 18.24 8.76
N ARG A 540 12.93 18.03 10.06
CA ARG A 540 12.41 16.85 10.79
C ARG A 540 11.01 17.14 11.30
N LEU A 541 10.03 16.37 10.82
CA LEU A 541 8.67 16.33 11.39
C LEU A 541 8.39 14.94 12.01
N PRO A 542 7.41 14.81 12.92
CA PRO A 542 7.21 13.60 13.72
C PRO A 542 6.86 12.32 12.94
N ILE A 543 6.32 12.46 11.73
CA ILE A 543 5.80 11.34 10.93
C ILE A 543 6.72 11.03 9.74
N THR A 544 7.11 12.06 8.98
CA THR A 544 7.91 11.89 7.76
C THR A 544 8.93 13.01 7.66
N PRO A 545 10.21 12.73 7.32
CA PRO A 545 11.18 13.78 7.02
C PRO A 545 10.72 14.58 5.79
N VAL A 546 10.94 15.89 5.84
CA VAL A 546 10.66 16.82 4.74
C VAL A 546 11.98 17.26 4.16
N ILE A 547 12.23 16.92 2.90
CA ILE A 547 13.42 17.35 2.18
C ILE A 547 13.10 18.68 1.51
N VAL A 548 13.98 19.64 1.65
CA VAL A 548 13.86 20.98 1.06
C VAL A 548 14.97 21.14 0.04
N VAL A 549 14.61 21.66 -1.13
CA VAL A 549 15.53 21.97 -2.22
C VAL A 549 15.34 23.43 -2.64
N SER A 550 16.43 24.18 -2.78
CA SER A 550 16.36 25.65 -2.86
C SER A 550 17.11 26.27 -4.03
N ASP A 551 17.67 25.46 -4.93
CA ASP A 551 18.39 25.89 -6.13
C ASP A 551 17.81 25.23 -7.40
N ALA A 552 18.10 25.84 -8.55
CA ALA A 552 17.61 25.42 -9.86
C ALA A 552 18.12 24.03 -10.28
N GLU A 553 19.41 23.73 -10.04
CA GLU A 553 20.04 22.48 -10.47
C GLU A 553 19.40 21.27 -9.76
N THR A 554 19.25 21.36 -8.44
CA THR A 554 18.64 20.31 -7.61
C THR A 554 17.18 20.09 -7.99
N VAL A 555 16.43 21.17 -8.26
CA VAL A 555 15.04 21.08 -8.68
C VAL A 555 14.91 20.39 -10.03
N THR A 556 15.70 20.77 -11.04
CA THR A 556 15.66 20.14 -12.37
C THR A 556 16.08 18.67 -12.30
N GLU A 557 17.11 18.33 -11.51
CA GLU A 557 17.55 16.95 -11.32
C GLU A 557 16.45 16.06 -10.70
N LEU A 558 15.79 16.54 -9.65
CA LEU A 558 14.74 15.75 -8.97
C LEU A 558 13.42 15.73 -9.72
N PHE A 559 12.93 16.88 -10.19
CA PHE A 559 11.55 16.98 -10.68
C PHE A 559 11.41 16.81 -12.19
N ASP A 560 12.43 17.12 -12.97
CA ASP A 560 12.40 16.94 -14.43
C ASP A 560 12.99 15.58 -14.80
N LYS A 561 14.28 15.38 -14.51
CA LYS A 561 15.00 14.16 -14.91
C LYS A 561 14.48 12.91 -14.19
N ARG A 562 13.97 13.05 -12.96
CA ARG A 562 13.42 11.94 -12.14
C ARG A 562 11.91 12.07 -11.92
N SER A 563 11.22 12.74 -12.84
CA SER A 563 9.79 13.08 -12.74
C SER A 563 8.84 11.91 -12.41
N SER A 564 9.17 10.67 -12.77
CA SER A 564 8.36 9.49 -12.45
C SER A 564 8.24 9.23 -10.94
N ASN A 565 9.26 9.58 -10.16
CA ASN A 565 9.27 9.39 -8.71
C ASN A 565 8.71 10.60 -7.95
N PHE A 566 8.64 11.78 -8.56
CA PHE A 566 8.23 13.03 -7.90
C PHE A 566 6.95 13.67 -8.48
N ALA A 567 6.15 12.92 -9.23
CA ALA A 567 4.89 13.40 -9.81
C ALA A 567 3.73 13.48 -8.80
N ASN A 568 3.82 12.81 -7.64
CA ASN A 568 2.74 12.76 -6.66
C ASN A 568 2.67 14.06 -5.84
N GLN A 569 1.45 14.54 -5.57
CA GLN A 569 1.21 15.62 -4.61
C GLN A 569 0.77 15.04 -3.26
N PRO A 570 1.16 15.65 -2.12
CA PRO A 570 0.64 15.25 -0.83
C PRO A 570 -0.84 15.64 -0.72
N VAL A 571 -1.68 14.72 -0.25
CA VAL A 571 -3.08 15.01 0.06
C VAL A 571 -3.14 15.55 1.49
N LEU A 572 -3.43 16.84 1.64
CA LEU A 572 -3.60 17.46 2.96
C LEU A 572 -4.92 16.97 3.59
N PRO A 573 -4.92 16.53 4.87
CA PRO A 573 -6.13 16.09 5.55
C PRO A 573 -7.31 17.06 5.49
N MET A 574 -7.10 18.38 5.64
CA MET A 574 -8.18 19.36 5.49
C MET A 574 -8.79 19.36 4.08
N VAL A 575 -7.95 19.27 3.04
CA VAL A 575 -8.38 19.21 1.63
C VAL A 575 -9.16 17.92 1.35
N GLN A 576 -8.70 16.80 1.89
CA GLN A 576 -9.39 15.52 1.77
C GLN A 576 -10.76 15.52 2.46
N LEU A 577 -10.84 16.07 3.67
CA LEU A 577 -12.08 16.15 4.45
C LEU A 577 -13.12 17.08 3.81
N SER A 578 -12.68 18.04 2.99
CA SER A 578 -13.55 18.94 2.22
C SER A 578 -14.01 18.39 0.87
N GLY A 579 -13.62 17.16 0.50
CA GLY A 579 -14.08 16.50 -0.74
C GLY A 579 -13.33 16.95 -2.00
N TRP A 580 -12.14 17.53 -1.87
CA TRP A 580 -11.29 17.96 -2.98
C TRP A 580 -10.27 16.87 -3.34
N GLY A 581 -10.22 16.42 -4.59
CA GLY A 581 -9.20 15.47 -5.06
C GLY A 581 -9.30 15.04 -6.53
N ASP A 582 -8.18 15.27 -7.27
CA ASP A 582 -7.71 14.71 -8.57
C ASP A 582 -8.66 14.79 -9.79
N ARG A 583 -8.25 14.82 -11.07
CA ARG A 583 -6.97 14.93 -11.83
C ARG A 583 -7.43 15.05 -13.28
N LEU A 584 -7.32 16.19 -13.94
CA LEU A 584 -7.30 16.28 -15.41
C LEU A 584 -7.11 17.75 -15.79
N LEU A 585 -6.02 18.09 -16.49
CA LEU A 585 -5.77 19.48 -16.90
C LEU A 585 -4.75 19.63 -18.05
N HIS A 586 -4.01 18.58 -18.43
CA HIS A 586 -2.96 18.72 -19.45
C HIS A 586 -3.46 18.81 -20.91
N ARG A 587 -4.64 18.29 -21.25
CA ARG A 587 -5.14 18.32 -22.64
C ARG A 587 -5.90 19.59 -23.04
N ALA A 588 -6.48 20.33 -22.08
CA ALA A 588 -7.42 21.42 -22.35
C ALA A 588 -6.78 22.81 -22.54
N LEU A 589 -5.54 23.03 -22.08
CA LEU A 589 -4.88 24.34 -22.03
C LEU A 589 -3.54 24.36 -22.80
N SER A 590 -3.40 23.53 -23.83
CA SER A 590 -2.18 23.48 -24.65
C SER A 590 -1.92 24.82 -25.36
N CYS A 591 -0.67 25.06 -25.78
CA CYS A 591 -0.29 26.26 -26.55
C CYS A 591 -1.22 26.49 -27.77
N GLN A 592 -1.61 25.43 -28.46
CA GLN A 592 -2.52 25.52 -29.61
C GLN A 592 -3.94 25.98 -29.21
N ALA A 593 -4.46 25.53 -28.06
CA ALA A 593 -5.77 25.93 -27.57
C ALA A 593 -5.81 27.40 -27.11
N THR A 594 -4.68 27.97 -26.68
CA THR A 594 -4.64 29.38 -26.23
C THR A 594 -4.85 30.40 -27.35
N LEU A 595 -4.60 30.01 -28.61
CA LEU A 595 -4.88 30.85 -29.78
C LEU A 595 -6.38 31.12 -29.97
N ASP A 596 -7.25 30.23 -29.50
CA ASP A 596 -8.70 30.40 -29.61
C ASP A 596 -9.27 31.31 -28.51
N TYR A 597 -8.47 31.65 -27.49
CA TYR A 597 -8.91 32.45 -26.33
C TYR A 597 -8.40 33.89 -26.35
N GLN A 598 -7.58 34.27 -27.34
CA GLN A 598 -6.97 35.60 -27.38
C GLN A 598 -8.02 36.73 -27.43
N ASP A 599 -9.08 36.53 -28.22
CA ASP A 599 -10.17 37.51 -28.34
C ASP A 599 -10.95 37.66 -27.04
N ILE A 600 -11.12 36.56 -26.27
CA ILE A 600 -11.76 36.60 -24.95
C ILE A 600 -10.90 37.42 -23.99
N GLN A 601 -9.59 37.15 -23.92
CA GLN A 601 -8.68 37.87 -23.04
C GLN A 601 -8.62 39.36 -23.40
N LEU A 602 -8.43 39.70 -24.68
CA LEU A 602 -8.38 41.09 -25.13
C LEU A 602 -9.71 41.82 -24.87
N SER A 603 -10.84 41.15 -25.08
CA SER A 603 -12.17 41.67 -24.76
C SER A 603 -12.32 41.99 -23.26
N GLU A 604 -11.86 41.11 -22.38
CA GLU A 604 -11.92 41.34 -20.93
C GLU A 604 -10.89 42.37 -20.46
N VAL A 605 -9.71 42.47 -21.08
CA VAL A 605 -8.75 43.55 -20.83
C VAL A 605 -9.33 44.90 -21.24
N LYS A 606 -10.01 45.00 -22.39
CA LYS A 606 -10.73 46.22 -22.80
C LYS A 606 -11.77 46.64 -21.77
N LYS A 607 -12.55 45.69 -21.25
CA LYS A 607 -13.54 45.95 -20.17
C LYS A 607 -12.86 46.34 -18.86
N LEU A 608 -11.71 45.75 -18.54
CA LEU A 608 -10.90 46.17 -17.40
C LEU A 608 -10.46 47.63 -17.55
N MET A 609 -9.90 48.03 -18.70
CA MET A 609 -9.47 49.43 -18.93
C MET A 609 -10.62 50.40 -18.71
N LYS A 610 -11.82 50.09 -19.24
CA LYS A 610 -13.00 50.91 -19.00
C LYS A 610 -13.37 51.02 -17.51
N ARG A 611 -13.35 49.90 -16.77
CA ARG A 611 -13.64 49.90 -15.33
C ARG A 611 -12.60 50.69 -14.53
N LEU A 612 -11.32 50.63 -14.89
CA LEU A 612 -10.29 51.43 -14.23
C LEU A 612 -10.48 52.94 -14.44
N VAL A 613 -11.06 53.36 -15.58
CA VAL A 613 -11.47 54.75 -15.79
C VAL A 613 -12.70 55.10 -14.96
N ASP A 614 -13.69 54.22 -14.92
CA ASP A 614 -14.97 54.48 -14.27
C ASP A 614 -14.89 54.42 -12.72
N ASP A 615 -14.05 53.54 -12.16
CA ASP A 615 -13.92 53.25 -10.72
C ASP A 615 -12.50 52.76 -10.35
N PRO A 616 -11.49 53.65 -10.31
CA PRO A 616 -10.10 53.28 -10.06
C PRO A 616 -9.84 52.73 -8.65
N ASP A 617 -10.61 53.16 -7.64
CA ASP A 617 -10.39 52.77 -6.24
C ASP A 617 -10.64 51.26 -6.00
N ASN A 618 -11.48 50.65 -6.84
CA ASN A 618 -11.82 49.23 -6.77
C ASN A 618 -11.03 48.36 -7.76
N PHE A 619 -9.86 48.82 -8.23
CA PHE A 619 -9.08 48.13 -9.26
C PHE A 619 -8.80 46.64 -8.95
N LEU A 620 -8.55 46.25 -7.70
CA LEU A 620 -8.35 44.84 -7.32
C LEU A 620 -9.60 43.98 -7.57
N ILE A 621 -10.79 44.51 -7.27
CA ILE A 621 -12.06 43.84 -7.57
C ILE A 621 -12.23 43.70 -9.08
N HIS A 622 -11.83 44.72 -9.85
CA HIS A 622 -11.93 44.69 -11.31
C HIS A 622 -10.97 43.67 -11.94
N ILE A 623 -9.75 43.56 -11.42
CA ILE A 623 -8.76 42.56 -11.85
C ILE A 623 -9.26 41.14 -11.51
N HIS A 624 -9.74 40.94 -10.28
CA HIS A 624 -10.29 39.65 -9.84
C HIS A 624 -11.47 39.23 -10.73
N PHE A 625 -12.39 40.15 -10.98
CA PHE A 625 -13.53 39.91 -11.86
C PHE A 625 -13.10 39.63 -13.31
N MET A 626 -12.10 40.33 -13.84
CA MET A 626 -11.57 40.05 -15.19
C MET A 626 -11.07 38.61 -15.29
N ALA A 627 -10.26 38.15 -14.33
CA ALA A 627 -9.74 36.79 -14.33
C ALA A 627 -10.87 35.75 -14.18
N GLY A 628 -11.83 35.98 -13.28
CA GLY A 628 -13.02 35.13 -13.12
C GLY A 628 -13.91 35.07 -14.37
N SER A 629 -14.11 36.22 -15.03
CA SER A 629 -14.86 36.33 -16.28
C SER A 629 -14.19 35.55 -17.41
N ILE A 630 -12.88 35.69 -17.59
CA ILE A 630 -12.12 34.89 -18.57
C ILE A 630 -12.29 33.40 -18.28
N SER A 631 -12.15 32.98 -17.02
CA SER A 631 -12.30 31.57 -16.66
C SER A 631 -13.70 31.05 -16.96
N LEU A 632 -14.76 31.79 -16.65
CA LEU A 632 -16.14 31.34 -16.91
C LEU A 632 -16.45 31.32 -18.42
N ARG A 633 -15.91 32.27 -19.19
CA ARG A 633 -16.08 32.32 -20.65
C ARG A 633 -15.35 31.18 -21.36
N ILE A 634 -14.13 30.85 -20.95
CA ILE A 634 -13.34 29.75 -21.54
C ILE A 634 -13.95 28.39 -21.18
N THR A 635 -14.36 28.24 -19.92
CA THR A 635 -14.83 26.95 -19.41
C THR A 635 -16.27 26.66 -19.79
N TYR A 636 -17.16 27.66 -19.69
CA TYR A 636 -18.60 27.46 -19.81
C TYR A 636 -19.25 28.33 -20.89
N GLY A 637 -18.49 29.12 -21.66
CA GLY A 637 -19.07 30.11 -22.58
C GLY A 637 -19.90 31.21 -21.88
N TYR A 638 -19.88 31.27 -20.54
CA TYR A 638 -20.74 32.14 -19.75
C TYR A 638 -20.11 33.52 -19.58
N THR A 639 -20.86 34.58 -19.86
CA THR A 639 -20.41 35.96 -19.67
C THR A 639 -21.06 36.54 -18.40
N PRO A 640 -20.31 36.70 -17.30
CA PRO A 640 -20.86 37.24 -16.06
C PRO A 640 -21.19 38.73 -16.20
N GLN A 641 -22.19 39.18 -15.44
CA GLN A 641 -22.72 40.56 -15.56
C GLN A 641 -21.94 41.59 -14.72
N GLY A 642 -21.18 41.15 -13.72
CA GLY A 642 -20.35 42.04 -12.89
C GLY A 642 -19.80 41.33 -11.64
N PRO A 643 -19.04 42.03 -10.77
CA PRO A 643 -18.39 41.42 -9.61
C PRO A 643 -19.33 40.70 -8.63
N LYS A 644 -20.60 41.11 -8.58
CA LYS A 644 -21.64 40.49 -7.72
C LYS A 644 -22.39 39.34 -8.40
N ASP A 645 -21.92 38.90 -9.57
CA ASP A 645 -22.50 37.74 -10.25
C ASP A 645 -22.41 36.51 -9.35
N LYS A 646 -23.51 35.76 -9.24
CA LYS A 646 -23.64 34.62 -8.33
C LYS A 646 -22.53 33.57 -8.51
N PHE A 647 -22.01 33.39 -9.72
CA PHE A 647 -20.95 32.41 -9.97
C PHE A 647 -19.58 32.92 -9.55
N ILE A 648 -19.35 34.23 -9.64
CA ILE A 648 -18.13 34.85 -9.13
C ILE A 648 -18.12 34.75 -7.60
N VAL A 649 -19.21 35.16 -6.94
CA VAL A 649 -19.34 35.14 -5.46
C VAL A 649 -19.21 33.71 -4.90
N ALA A 650 -19.92 32.73 -5.50
CA ALA A 650 -19.83 31.34 -5.04
C ALA A 650 -18.42 30.76 -5.18
N SER A 651 -17.71 31.14 -6.24
CA SER A 651 -16.33 30.68 -6.44
C SER A 651 -15.35 31.36 -5.48
N GLU A 652 -15.56 32.64 -5.15
CA GLU A 652 -14.78 33.36 -4.15
C GLU A 652 -14.91 32.74 -2.75
N GLU A 653 -16.12 32.36 -2.33
CA GLU A 653 -16.36 31.66 -1.07
C GLU A 653 -15.64 30.32 -1.01
N MET A 654 -15.66 29.56 -2.10
CA MET A 654 -14.93 28.29 -2.22
C MET A 654 -13.41 28.51 -2.16
N MET A 655 -12.89 29.50 -2.88
CA MET A 655 -11.46 29.81 -2.88
C MET A 655 -10.98 30.32 -1.51
N ALA A 656 -11.81 31.06 -0.77
CA ALA A 656 -11.51 31.44 0.62
C ALA A 656 -11.32 30.21 1.53
N ALA A 657 -12.19 29.20 1.38
CA ALA A 657 -12.06 27.93 2.10
C ALA A 657 -10.77 27.17 1.73
N ILE A 658 -10.43 27.11 0.44
CA ILE A 658 -9.21 26.43 -0.05
C ILE A 658 -7.95 27.13 0.50
N ARG A 659 -7.91 28.46 0.46
CA ARG A 659 -6.78 29.23 0.99
C ARG A 659 -6.55 28.91 2.47
N GLU A 660 -7.61 28.92 3.28
CA GLU A 660 -7.48 28.60 4.70
C GLU A 660 -7.10 27.13 4.95
N ALA A 661 -7.64 26.19 4.18
CA ALA A 661 -7.32 24.77 4.32
C ALA A 661 -5.85 24.44 4.02
N THR A 662 -5.24 25.23 3.13
CA THR A 662 -3.87 25.03 2.62
C THR A 662 -2.83 25.91 3.30
N THR A 663 -3.24 26.85 4.17
CA THR A 663 -2.32 27.69 4.96
C THR A 663 -1.32 26.83 5.75
N PRO A 664 -0.01 26.95 5.49
CA PRO A 664 1.00 26.17 6.20
C PRO A 664 0.94 26.40 7.71
N GLY A 665 0.98 25.32 8.50
CA GLY A 665 1.07 25.40 9.96
C GLY A 665 -0.21 25.82 10.70
N TYR A 666 -1.27 26.22 9.99
CA TYR A 666 -2.52 26.69 10.60
C TYR A 666 -3.35 25.56 11.22
N TRP A 667 -3.58 24.48 10.47
CA TRP A 667 -4.33 23.32 10.94
C TRP A 667 -3.41 22.21 11.46
N LEU A 668 -3.50 21.89 12.76
CA LEU A 668 -2.73 20.79 13.35
C LEU A 668 -3.02 19.44 12.68
N VAL A 669 -4.24 19.21 12.19
CA VAL A 669 -4.59 17.97 11.48
C VAL A 669 -3.80 17.79 10.18
N ASN A 670 -3.35 18.88 9.54
CA ASN A 670 -2.46 18.78 8.38
C ASN A 670 -1.03 18.33 8.76
N THR A 671 -0.60 18.60 10.00
CA THR A 671 0.71 18.19 10.54
C THR A 671 0.64 16.81 11.20
N PHE A 672 -0.49 16.51 11.85
CA PHE A 672 -0.78 15.28 12.57
C PHE A 672 -2.07 14.65 12.01
N PRO A 673 -1.99 13.88 10.91
CA PRO A 673 -3.15 13.31 10.24
C PRO A 673 -4.03 12.43 11.13
N LEU A 674 -3.49 11.86 12.21
CA LEU A 674 -4.25 11.09 13.21
C LEU A 674 -5.37 11.92 13.86
N LEU A 675 -5.22 13.25 13.94
CA LEU A 675 -6.25 14.13 14.49
C LEU A 675 -7.56 14.06 13.70
N ARG A 676 -7.57 13.60 12.43
CA ARG A 676 -8.79 13.41 11.64
C ARG A 676 -9.77 12.41 12.27
N PHE A 677 -9.29 11.52 13.13
CA PHE A 677 -10.10 10.52 13.81
C PHE A 677 -10.72 11.03 15.12
N VAL A 678 -10.34 12.21 15.60
CA VAL A 678 -10.91 12.83 16.81
C VAL A 678 -12.40 13.11 16.60
N PRO A 679 -13.32 12.69 17.48
CA PRO A 679 -14.75 12.96 17.34
C PRO A 679 -15.08 14.45 17.21
N SER A 680 -16.14 14.80 16.47
CA SER A 680 -16.53 16.21 16.22
C SER A 680 -16.92 16.99 17.48
N TRP A 681 -17.32 16.30 18.56
CA TRP A 681 -17.65 16.90 19.86
C TRP A 681 -16.43 17.25 20.71
N PHE A 682 -15.23 16.76 20.36
CA PHE A 682 -14.04 16.92 21.19
C PHE A 682 -13.47 18.35 21.15
N PRO A 683 -13.02 18.93 22.28
CA PRO A 683 -12.42 20.26 22.30
C PRO A 683 -11.23 20.39 21.32
N GLY A 684 -11.28 21.38 20.43
CA GLY A 684 -10.28 21.57 19.37
C GLY A 684 -10.59 20.87 18.04
N ALA A 685 -11.68 20.09 17.95
CA ALA A 685 -12.15 19.47 16.70
C ALA A 685 -12.97 20.41 15.78
N ASN A 686 -12.87 21.73 15.98
CA ASN A 686 -13.58 22.75 15.18
C ASN A 686 -13.33 22.61 13.67
N PHE A 687 -12.17 22.06 13.29
CA PHE A 687 -11.84 21.78 11.91
C PHE A 687 -12.85 20.84 11.24
N LYS A 688 -13.46 19.88 11.97
CA LYS A 688 -14.45 18.94 11.41
C LYS A 688 -15.74 19.64 10.97
N ARG A 689 -16.25 20.55 11.79
CA ARG A 689 -17.44 21.36 11.46
C ARG A 689 -17.16 22.28 10.27
N LYS A 690 -15.94 22.83 10.21
CA LYS A 690 -15.52 23.70 9.12
C LYS A 690 -15.37 22.93 7.80
N THR A 691 -14.76 21.73 7.83
CA THR A 691 -14.63 20.87 6.65
C THR A 691 -15.98 20.38 6.12
N GLU A 692 -16.95 20.14 7.00
CA GLU A 692 -18.32 19.75 6.61
C GLU A 692 -19.02 20.87 5.85
N ARG A 693 -18.93 22.12 6.33
CA ARG A 693 -19.43 23.30 5.60
C ARG A 693 -18.72 23.48 4.25
N TRP A 694 -17.40 23.30 4.21
CA TRP A 694 -16.62 23.40 2.96
C TRP A 694 -16.97 22.29 1.96
N ALA A 695 -17.27 21.08 2.44
CA ALA A 695 -17.77 20.01 1.59
C ALA A 695 -19.13 20.36 0.96
N GLN A 696 -20.04 20.99 1.72
CA GLN A 696 -21.31 21.49 1.19
C GLN A 696 -21.10 22.55 0.11
N LEU A 697 -20.27 23.57 0.38
CA LEU A 697 -19.93 24.63 -0.60
C LEU A 697 -19.35 24.05 -1.90
N THR A 698 -18.53 23.00 -1.79
CA THR A 698 -17.93 22.31 -2.94
C THR A 698 -18.99 21.59 -3.78
N VAL A 699 -19.93 20.92 -3.13
CA VAL A 699 -21.04 20.24 -3.82
C VAL A 699 -21.97 21.27 -4.47
N GLU A 700 -22.29 22.35 -3.77
CA GLU A 700 -23.13 23.45 -4.27
C GLU A 700 -22.49 24.14 -5.49
N HIS A 701 -21.21 24.50 -5.42
CA HIS A 701 -20.46 25.13 -6.52
C HIS A 701 -20.39 24.24 -7.77
N ARG A 702 -19.99 22.98 -7.61
CA ARG A 702 -19.87 22.02 -8.72
C ARG A 702 -21.21 21.68 -9.37
N SER A 703 -22.28 21.67 -8.58
CA SER A 703 -23.61 21.29 -9.06
C SER A 703 -24.33 22.47 -9.71
N SER A 704 -24.31 23.66 -9.11
CA SER A 704 -25.01 24.85 -9.60
C SER A 704 -24.40 25.39 -10.90
N THR A 705 -23.07 25.49 -10.97
CA THR A 705 -22.35 26.01 -12.15
C THR A 705 -22.52 25.11 -13.37
N PHE A 706 -22.48 23.79 -13.17
CA PHE A 706 -22.67 22.82 -14.25
C PHE A 706 -24.14 22.70 -14.70
N LEU A 707 -25.08 22.65 -13.75
CA LEU A 707 -26.50 22.48 -14.07
C LEU A 707 -27.01 23.67 -14.90
N ILE A 708 -26.62 24.90 -14.56
CA ILE A 708 -27.04 26.09 -15.28
C ILE A 708 -26.37 26.19 -16.65
N ALA A 709 -25.07 25.91 -16.76
CA ALA A 709 -24.39 25.85 -18.06
C ALA A 709 -24.99 24.80 -19.01
N SER A 710 -25.47 23.67 -18.46
CA SER A 710 -26.18 22.64 -19.22
C SER A 710 -27.60 23.03 -19.61
N LEU A 711 -28.32 23.76 -18.75
CA LEU A 711 -29.71 24.19 -19.00
C LEU A 711 -29.78 25.36 -20.00
N GLU A 712 -28.81 26.26 -19.99
CA GLU A 712 -28.74 27.40 -20.91
C GLU A 712 -28.13 27.03 -22.29
N GLY A 713 -27.78 25.75 -22.51
CA GLY A 713 -27.16 25.29 -23.76
C GLY A 713 -25.76 25.88 -23.99
N LEU A 714 -25.10 26.33 -22.92
CA LEU A 714 -23.86 27.11 -22.95
C LEU A 714 -22.59 26.28 -22.96
N LEU A 715 -22.67 24.93 -22.91
CA LEU A 715 -21.50 24.04 -23.01
C LEU A 715 -20.78 24.20 -24.37
N LYS A 716 -19.99 25.27 -24.49
CA LYS A 716 -19.11 25.65 -25.60
C LYS A 716 -17.72 25.92 -24.99
N GLY A 717 -16.65 25.61 -25.72
CA GLY A 717 -15.27 25.75 -25.23
C GLY A 717 -14.67 24.42 -24.76
N VAL A 718 -13.85 24.44 -23.71
CA VAL A 718 -13.11 23.25 -23.22
C VAL A 718 -14.04 22.06 -22.95
N THR A 719 -15.24 22.32 -22.45
CA THR A 719 -16.21 21.27 -22.08
C THR A 719 -16.91 20.61 -23.26
N ALA A 720 -16.88 21.24 -24.44
CA ALA A 720 -17.44 20.66 -25.68
C ALA A 720 -16.49 19.62 -26.32
N ALA A 721 -15.19 19.68 -25.99
CA ALA A 721 -14.17 18.76 -26.50
C ALA A 721 -14.00 17.48 -25.64
N ILE A 722 -14.84 17.28 -24.64
CA ILE A 722 -14.73 16.17 -23.67
C ILE A 722 -15.84 15.16 -23.94
N GLU A 723 -15.45 13.97 -24.37
CA GLU A 723 -16.38 12.86 -24.66
C GLU A 723 -17.05 12.31 -23.39
N GLU A 724 -16.33 12.32 -22.26
CA GLU A 724 -16.81 11.86 -20.96
C GLU A 724 -17.48 12.99 -20.17
N LYS A 725 -18.82 13.04 -20.17
CA LYS A 725 -19.60 14.07 -19.47
C LYS A 725 -19.31 14.17 -17.96
N GLU A 726 -18.86 13.09 -17.33
CA GLU A 726 -18.51 13.04 -15.91
C GLU A 726 -17.24 13.84 -15.59
N MET A 727 -16.35 14.04 -16.57
CA MET A 727 -15.08 14.77 -16.40
C MET A 727 -15.21 16.28 -16.54
N ILE A 728 -16.35 16.77 -17.03
CA ILE A 728 -16.59 18.20 -17.29
C ILE A 728 -16.56 19.02 -15.98
N LYS A 729 -17.29 18.57 -14.95
CA LYS A 729 -17.39 19.26 -13.64
C LYS A 729 -16.03 19.47 -12.95
N PRO A 730 -15.20 18.44 -12.73
CA PRO A 730 -13.93 18.61 -12.03
C PRO A 730 -12.89 19.39 -12.85
N LEU A 731 -12.86 19.24 -14.18
CA LEU A 731 -11.95 20.03 -15.02
C LEU A 731 -12.29 21.51 -14.98
N ALA A 732 -13.57 21.82 -15.09
CA ALA A 732 -14.07 23.19 -15.11
C ALA A 732 -13.78 23.94 -13.80
N SER A 733 -13.98 23.26 -12.66
CA SER A 733 -13.55 23.75 -11.34
C SER A 733 -12.05 24.04 -11.32
N ALA A 734 -11.24 23.11 -11.80
CA ALA A 734 -9.79 23.23 -11.71
C ALA A 734 -9.20 24.36 -12.59
N ILE A 735 -9.84 24.71 -13.71
CA ILE A 735 -9.48 25.88 -14.52
C ILE A 735 -9.76 27.17 -13.74
N TYR A 736 -10.91 27.27 -13.08
CA TYR A 736 -11.25 28.45 -12.27
C TYR A 736 -10.29 28.58 -11.08
N ASP A 737 -10.14 27.51 -10.30
CA ASP A 737 -9.30 27.47 -9.09
C ASP A 737 -7.84 27.86 -9.39
N GLY A 738 -7.33 27.42 -10.55
CA GLY A 738 -5.95 27.67 -10.96
C GLY A 738 -5.68 29.02 -11.63
N SER A 739 -6.70 29.73 -12.12
CA SER A 739 -6.51 30.92 -12.99
C SER A 739 -6.86 32.25 -12.33
N VAL A 740 -7.84 32.30 -11.43
CA VAL A 740 -8.39 33.56 -10.92
C VAL A 740 -7.49 34.18 -9.86
N ASP A 741 -7.27 33.45 -8.76
CA ASP A 741 -6.49 33.94 -7.62
C ASP A 741 -5.03 34.23 -8.01
N THR A 742 -4.46 33.40 -8.89
CA THR A 742 -3.06 33.46 -9.32
C THR A 742 -2.78 34.63 -10.28
N SER A 743 -3.64 34.82 -11.29
CA SER A 743 -3.51 35.95 -12.22
C SER A 743 -3.72 37.28 -11.50
N THR A 744 -4.69 37.34 -10.58
CA THR A 744 -4.96 38.54 -9.77
C THR A 744 -3.74 38.95 -8.96
N ALA A 745 -3.08 38.00 -8.30
CA ALA A 745 -1.88 38.24 -7.50
C ALA A 745 -0.69 38.75 -8.34
N LEU A 746 -0.48 38.20 -9.53
CA LEU A 746 0.61 38.63 -10.42
C LEU A 746 0.36 40.03 -10.99
N ILE A 747 -0.88 40.33 -11.39
CA ILE A 747 -1.24 41.69 -11.84
C ILE A 747 -1.10 42.67 -10.67
N GLN A 748 -1.54 42.31 -9.47
CA GLN A 748 -1.35 43.13 -8.28
C GLN A 748 0.14 43.40 -7.99
N SER A 749 1.00 42.41 -8.16
CA SER A 749 2.46 42.56 -8.00
C SER A 749 3.04 43.53 -9.04
N PHE A 750 2.52 43.53 -10.27
CA PHE A 750 2.86 44.54 -11.27
C PHE A 750 2.45 45.95 -10.82
N PHE A 751 1.22 46.16 -10.34
CA PHE A 751 0.80 47.48 -9.83
C PHE A 751 1.68 47.96 -8.68
N LEU A 752 2.01 47.07 -7.73
CA LEU A 752 2.94 47.36 -6.64
C LEU A 752 4.33 47.74 -7.16
N ALA A 753 4.86 47.03 -8.16
CA ALA A 753 6.14 47.35 -8.77
C ALA A 753 6.11 48.74 -9.43
N MET A 754 5.04 49.11 -10.13
CA MET A 754 4.95 50.43 -10.78
C MET A 754 4.84 51.58 -9.75
N LEU A 755 4.22 51.34 -8.59
CA LEU A 755 4.19 52.29 -7.47
C LEU A 755 5.56 52.50 -6.80
N LEU A 756 6.35 51.43 -6.71
CA LEU A 756 7.66 51.45 -6.05
C LEU A 756 8.79 51.89 -6.99
N TYR A 757 8.64 51.65 -8.30
CA TYR A 757 9.66 51.90 -9.32
C TYR A 757 9.10 52.71 -10.51
N PRO A 758 8.69 53.98 -10.30
CA PRO A 758 8.05 54.79 -11.34
C PRO A 758 8.97 55.07 -12.55
N GLU A 759 10.29 54.96 -12.36
CA GLU A 759 11.26 55.13 -13.45
C GLU A 759 11.18 53.98 -14.47
N VAL A 760 10.87 52.78 -13.98
CA VAL A 760 10.71 51.58 -14.81
C VAL A 760 9.42 51.70 -15.63
N GLN A 761 8.33 52.19 -15.01
CA GLN A 761 7.09 52.52 -15.71
C GLN A 761 7.34 53.49 -16.87
N LYS A 762 8.03 54.61 -16.61
CA LYS A 762 8.33 55.63 -17.63
C LYS A 762 9.13 55.08 -18.82
N ARG A 763 10.07 54.16 -18.59
CA ARG A 763 10.88 53.55 -19.66
C ARG A 763 10.02 52.67 -20.57
N ALA A 764 9.16 51.85 -19.97
CA ALA A 764 8.26 50.98 -20.74
C ALA A 764 7.21 51.77 -21.51
N GLN A 765 6.69 52.86 -20.93
CA GLN A 765 5.80 53.78 -21.62
C GLN A 765 6.46 54.41 -22.85
N ARG A 766 7.71 54.88 -22.72
CA ARG A 766 8.47 55.41 -23.87
C ARG A 766 8.66 54.38 -24.99
N GLU A 767 8.90 53.11 -24.65
CA GLU A 767 8.97 52.04 -25.67
C GLU A 767 7.65 51.93 -26.45
N ILE A 768 6.53 51.91 -25.74
CA ILE A 768 5.20 51.81 -26.32
C ILE A 768 4.86 53.05 -27.17
N ASP A 769 5.15 54.25 -26.67
CA ASP A 769 4.91 55.51 -27.38
C ASP A 769 5.74 55.58 -28.68
N ASN A 770 7.00 55.14 -28.61
CA ASN A 770 7.88 55.06 -29.78
C ASN A 770 7.39 54.02 -30.79
N TYR A 771 6.85 52.89 -30.34
CA TYR A 771 6.28 51.86 -31.21
C TYR A 771 5.10 52.41 -32.02
N PHE A 772 4.16 53.10 -31.39
CA PHE A 772 3.04 53.74 -32.09
C PHE A 772 3.52 54.83 -33.05
N SER A 773 4.39 55.72 -32.56
CA SER A 773 4.92 56.83 -33.36
C SER A 773 5.70 56.35 -34.59
N SER A 774 6.51 55.31 -34.46
CA SER A 774 7.33 54.77 -35.56
C SER A 774 6.50 54.06 -36.63
N ASN A 775 5.33 53.52 -36.26
CA ASN A 775 4.38 52.92 -37.20
C ASN A 775 3.35 53.91 -37.76
N GLY A 776 3.39 55.18 -37.33
CA GLY A 776 2.38 56.18 -37.71
C GLY A 776 0.98 55.86 -37.19
N GLU A 777 0.87 55.09 -36.10
CA GLU A 777 -0.38 54.68 -35.49
C GLU A 777 -0.74 55.58 -34.30
N GLU A 778 -2.03 55.88 -34.11
CA GLU A 778 -2.52 56.43 -32.85
C GLU A 778 -2.51 55.37 -31.74
N PRO A 779 -2.35 55.75 -30.45
CA PRO A 779 -2.45 54.82 -29.34
C PRO A 779 -3.75 54.02 -29.39
N ARG A 780 -3.61 52.69 -29.48
CA ARG A 780 -4.71 51.73 -29.49
C ARG A 780 -4.46 50.63 -28.48
N LEU A 781 -5.46 49.77 -28.27
CA LEU A 781 -5.25 48.55 -27.53
C LEU A 781 -4.18 47.67 -28.21
N LEU A 782 -3.19 47.28 -27.43
CA LEU A 782 -2.14 46.35 -27.83
C LEU A 782 -2.70 44.93 -27.84
N THR A 783 -2.31 44.17 -28.85
CA THR A 783 -2.66 42.77 -29.10
C THR A 783 -1.41 41.90 -28.99
N ILE A 784 -1.58 40.57 -28.94
CA ILE A 784 -0.44 39.64 -28.86
C ILE A 784 0.51 39.74 -30.06
N LYS A 785 0.04 40.21 -31.22
CA LYS A 785 0.89 40.43 -32.40
C LYS A 785 1.92 41.54 -32.17
N ASP A 786 1.62 42.49 -31.29
CA ASP A 786 2.51 43.61 -30.95
C ASP A 786 3.67 43.16 -30.03
N ARG A 787 3.54 42.00 -29.37
CA ARG A 787 4.48 41.52 -28.33
C ARG A 787 5.93 41.39 -28.79
N GLN A 788 6.16 40.99 -30.03
CA GLN A 788 7.52 40.82 -30.56
C GLN A 788 8.29 42.13 -30.72
N HIS A 789 7.59 43.27 -30.74
CA HIS A 789 8.19 44.61 -30.93
C HIS A 789 8.40 45.38 -29.62
N LEU A 790 8.00 44.81 -28.48
CA LEU A 790 8.02 45.47 -27.17
C LEU A 790 8.92 44.69 -26.17
N PRO A 791 10.25 44.67 -26.38
CA PRO A 791 11.18 43.92 -25.54
C PRO A 791 11.19 44.37 -24.07
N HIS A 792 11.01 45.66 -23.77
CA HIS A 792 10.95 46.16 -22.40
C HIS A 792 9.64 45.74 -21.70
N ALA A 793 8.51 45.70 -22.42
CA ALA A 793 7.28 45.12 -21.89
C ALA A 793 7.41 43.60 -21.61
N ASN A 794 8.12 42.86 -22.46
CA ASN A 794 8.44 41.45 -22.21
C ASN A 794 9.34 41.27 -20.98
N ALA A 795 10.35 42.12 -20.84
CA ALA A 795 11.25 42.12 -19.71
C ALA A 795 10.53 42.44 -18.39
N LEU A 796 9.55 43.34 -18.43
CA LEU A 796 8.67 43.67 -17.30
C LEU A 796 7.84 42.47 -16.84
N LEU A 797 7.25 41.73 -17.80
CA LEU A 797 6.54 40.50 -17.50
C LEU A 797 7.47 39.49 -16.80
N ALA A 798 8.67 39.27 -17.33
CA ALA A 798 9.65 38.36 -16.75
C ALA A 798 10.03 38.78 -15.32
N GLU A 799 10.33 40.06 -15.09
CA GLU A 799 10.68 40.56 -13.75
C GLU A 799 9.50 40.50 -12.78
N THR A 800 8.26 40.68 -13.25
CA THR A 800 7.05 40.50 -12.43
C THR A 800 6.91 39.05 -11.95
N LEU A 801 7.17 38.07 -12.83
CA LEU A 801 7.15 36.64 -12.47
C LEU A 801 8.28 36.26 -11.50
N ARG A 802 9.43 36.94 -11.58
CA ARG A 802 10.62 36.67 -10.77
C ARG A 802 10.55 37.30 -9.38
N TRP A 803 10.24 38.61 -9.30
CA TRP A 803 10.35 39.41 -8.09
C TRP A 803 9.36 38.95 -7.01
N HIS A 804 8.13 38.67 -7.40
CA HIS A 804 7.06 38.26 -6.51
C HIS A 804 6.32 37.05 -7.09
N PRO A 805 6.95 35.85 -7.04
CA PRO A 805 6.36 34.67 -7.63
C PRO A 805 5.09 34.28 -6.86
N VAL A 806 4.01 34.05 -7.60
CA VAL A 806 2.70 33.76 -7.01
C VAL A 806 2.72 32.50 -6.14
N THR A 807 3.51 31.49 -6.53
CA THR A 807 3.74 30.27 -5.76
C THR A 807 5.16 30.25 -5.23
N ASN A 808 5.33 30.47 -3.93
CA ASN A 808 6.66 30.57 -3.32
C ASN A 808 7.32 29.22 -3.05
N VAL A 809 6.52 28.17 -2.83
CA VAL A 809 7.00 26.79 -2.61
C VAL A 809 6.15 25.78 -3.37
N ALA A 810 6.80 24.78 -3.96
CA ALA A 810 6.12 23.63 -4.56
C ALA A 810 6.35 22.38 -3.71
N VAL A 811 5.26 21.71 -3.30
CA VAL A 811 5.34 20.48 -2.51
C VAL A 811 5.01 19.27 -3.37
N ARG A 812 5.85 18.23 -3.25
CA ARG A 812 5.66 16.91 -3.86
C ARG A 812 5.84 15.82 -2.82
N LYS A 813 5.35 14.63 -3.14
CA LYS A 813 5.58 13.41 -2.38
C LYS A 813 6.40 12.47 -3.26
N SER A 814 7.52 11.96 -2.75
CA SER A 814 8.29 10.95 -3.47
C SER A 814 7.47 9.66 -3.60
N GLY A 815 7.79 8.85 -4.61
CA GLY A 815 7.10 7.62 -4.93
C GLY A 815 7.40 6.49 -3.94
N THR A 816 7.09 5.28 -4.35
CA THR A 816 7.27 4.07 -3.53
C THR A 816 8.70 3.54 -3.53
N LYS A 817 9.61 4.14 -4.31
CA LYS A 817 11.03 3.76 -4.41
C LYS A 817 11.92 4.81 -3.74
N GLU A 818 12.95 4.35 -3.03
CA GLU A 818 13.98 5.22 -2.45
C GLU A 818 14.82 5.79 -3.59
N ASP A 819 15.16 7.07 -3.51
CA ASP A 819 16.00 7.76 -4.50
C ASP A 819 17.31 8.23 -3.86
N HIS A 820 18.31 8.52 -4.69
CA HIS A 820 19.62 9.02 -4.24
C HIS A 820 20.04 10.21 -5.12
N ALA A 821 20.09 11.40 -4.53
CA ALA A 821 20.47 12.63 -5.22
C ALA A 821 21.48 13.42 -4.40
N PHE A 822 22.50 13.98 -5.06
CA PHE A 822 23.53 14.82 -4.44
C PHE A 822 24.25 14.17 -3.24
N GLY A 823 24.48 12.86 -3.30
CA GLY A 823 25.13 12.11 -2.20
C GLY A 823 24.24 11.86 -0.98
N TYR A 824 22.96 12.25 -1.05
CA TYR A 824 21.97 12.02 -0.01
C TYR A 824 20.89 11.04 -0.46
N ARG A 825 20.26 10.38 0.50
CA ARG A 825 19.07 9.54 0.22
C ARG A 825 17.77 10.34 0.35
N VAL A 826 16.83 10.09 -0.53
CA VAL A 826 15.44 10.60 -0.52
C VAL A 826 14.51 9.42 -0.20
N PRO A 827 13.97 9.32 1.02
CA PRO A 827 13.14 8.17 1.41
C PRO A 827 11.86 8.04 0.57
N PRO A 828 11.33 6.81 0.38
CA PRO A 828 10.01 6.60 -0.21
C PRO A 828 8.92 7.33 0.58
N GLY A 829 7.99 7.98 -0.12
CA GLY A 829 6.89 8.74 0.49
C GLY A 829 7.30 10.01 1.25
N ALA A 830 8.57 10.43 1.20
CA ALA A 830 9.05 11.69 1.76
C ALA A 830 8.36 12.89 1.10
N MET A 831 8.12 13.95 1.89
CA MET A 831 7.69 15.23 1.31
C MET A 831 8.93 15.96 0.81
N VAL A 832 8.87 16.48 -0.42
CA VAL A 832 9.91 17.31 -1.01
C VAL A 832 9.33 18.69 -1.28
N ILE A 833 9.91 19.72 -0.67
CA ILE A 833 9.55 21.12 -0.85
C ILE A 833 10.62 21.77 -1.72
N ALA A 834 10.23 22.27 -2.87
CA ALA A 834 11.06 23.13 -3.69
C ALA A 834 10.76 24.60 -3.36
N ASN A 835 11.79 25.36 -2.98
CA ASN A 835 11.67 26.77 -2.66
C ASN A 835 11.84 27.61 -3.92
N ILE A 836 10.73 27.88 -4.62
CA ILE A 836 10.71 28.65 -5.87
C ILE A 836 11.22 30.08 -5.63
N TRP A 837 10.83 30.69 -4.51
CA TRP A 837 11.29 32.04 -4.16
C TRP A 837 12.81 32.11 -4.10
N SER A 838 13.46 31.13 -3.44
CA SER A 838 14.92 31.05 -3.34
C SER A 838 15.60 30.93 -4.70
N ILE A 839 15.02 30.18 -5.64
CA ILE A 839 15.55 30.02 -7.00
C ILE A 839 15.47 31.33 -7.78
N LEU A 840 14.34 32.02 -7.70
CA LEU A 840 14.10 33.30 -8.39
C LEU A 840 14.79 34.50 -7.72
N HIS A 841 15.41 34.29 -6.56
CA HIS A 841 16.18 35.26 -5.80
C HIS A 841 17.64 34.82 -5.57
N ASP A 842 18.12 33.85 -6.34
CA ASP A 842 19.51 33.43 -6.28
C ASP A 842 20.42 34.57 -6.77
N GLU A 843 21.21 35.14 -5.85
CA GLU A 843 22.12 36.26 -6.13
C GLU A 843 23.20 35.92 -7.17
N SER A 844 23.50 34.63 -7.37
CA SER A 844 24.45 34.18 -8.40
C SER A 844 23.87 34.25 -9.82
N VAL A 845 22.54 34.24 -9.96
CA VAL A 845 21.82 34.32 -11.23
C VAL A 845 21.25 35.72 -11.43
N TYR A 846 20.68 36.31 -10.38
CA TYR A 846 19.99 37.60 -10.40
C TYR A 846 20.72 38.60 -9.50
N ALA A 847 21.58 39.44 -10.09
CA ALA A 847 22.21 40.54 -9.36
C ALA A 847 21.15 41.48 -8.75
N GLU A 848 21.31 41.80 -7.46
CA GLU A 848 20.35 42.60 -6.68
C GLU A 848 18.92 42.05 -6.78
N PRO A 849 18.65 40.82 -6.29
CA PRO A 849 17.39 40.11 -6.55
C PRO A 849 16.18 40.77 -5.87
N GLY A 850 16.40 41.57 -4.83
CA GLY A 850 15.34 42.34 -4.16
C GLY A 850 14.87 43.56 -4.95
N ALA A 851 15.67 44.06 -5.90
CA ALA A 851 15.31 45.21 -6.73
C ALA A 851 14.53 44.77 -7.98
N PHE A 852 13.47 45.50 -8.31
CA PHE A 852 12.71 45.28 -9.54
C PHE A 852 13.42 45.93 -10.74
N ARG A 853 14.13 45.12 -11.54
CA ARG A 853 14.96 45.59 -12.67
C ARG A 853 14.71 44.77 -13.94
N PRO A 854 13.73 45.16 -14.77
CA PRO A 854 13.45 44.46 -16.03
C PRO A 854 14.64 44.36 -16.98
N GLU A 855 15.55 45.33 -16.95
CA GLU A 855 16.68 45.44 -17.91
C GLU A 855 17.57 44.19 -17.94
N ARG A 856 17.53 43.36 -16.89
CA ARG A 856 18.25 42.08 -16.83
C ARG A 856 17.80 41.06 -17.91
N PHE A 857 16.62 41.25 -18.50
CA PHE A 857 16.05 40.37 -19.53
C PHE A 857 16.10 40.96 -20.94
N ILE A 858 16.80 42.09 -21.16
CA ILE A 858 16.91 42.74 -22.46
C ILE A 858 18.25 42.37 -23.12
N GLY A 859 18.23 42.07 -24.43
CA GLY A 859 19.43 41.71 -25.20
C GLY A 859 19.80 40.23 -25.08
N GLU A 860 21.07 39.90 -25.34
CA GLU A 860 21.62 38.55 -25.14
C GLU A 860 21.84 38.29 -23.64
N SER A 861 20.74 38.01 -22.92
CA SER A 861 20.78 37.65 -21.50
C SER A 861 21.04 36.15 -21.33
N THR A 862 22.00 35.80 -20.49
CA THR A 862 22.24 34.40 -20.05
C THR A 862 21.30 33.97 -18.92
N ILE A 863 20.41 34.86 -18.48
CA ILE A 863 19.48 34.61 -17.39
C ILE A 863 18.33 33.72 -17.89
N PRO A 864 18.02 32.60 -17.21
CA PRO A 864 16.88 31.75 -17.57
C PRO A 864 15.54 32.50 -17.48
N ASP A 865 14.60 32.13 -18.35
CA ASP A 865 13.21 32.61 -18.27
C ASP A 865 12.62 32.24 -16.90
N PRO A 866 12.23 33.22 -16.06
CA PRO A 866 11.68 32.94 -14.73
C PRO A 866 10.37 32.13 -14.79
N ALA A 867 9.68 32.11 -15.94
CA ALA A 867 8.49 31.29 -16.14
C ALA A 867 8.77 29.78 -15.98
N LEU A 868 10.00 29.32 -16.22
CA LEU A 868 10.42 27.92 -16.02
C LEU A 868 10.23 27.45 -14.57
N TYR A 869 10.34 28.36 -13.60
CA TYR A 869 10.22 28.05 -12.17
C TYR A 869 8.96 28.64 -11.54
N ALA A 870 8.54 29.85 -11.95
CA ALA A 870 7.37 30.54 -11.41
C ALA A 870 6.06 29.78 -11.67
N PHE A 871 5.99 29.02 -12.78
CA PHE A 871 4.85 28.17 -13.12
C PHE A 871 5.04 26.70 -12.67
N GLY A 872 6.09 26.42 -11.91
CA GLY A 872 6.47 25.07 -11.51
C GLY A 872 7.06 24.23 -12.65
N PHE A 873 7.56 23.06 -12.30
CA PHE A 873 8.44 22.23 -13.14
C PHE A 873 7.99 20.75 -13.14
N GLY A 874 8.60 19.97 -14.04
CA GLY A 874 8.32 18.55 -14.25
C GLY A 874 6.94 18.25 -14.82
N ARG A 875 6.48 17.01 -14.63
CA ARG A 875 5.14 16.54 -15.08
C ARG A 875 3.95 17.30 -14.48
N ARG A 876 4.20 18.17 -13.50
CA ARG A 876 3.22 18.96 -12.76
C ARG A 876 3.46 20.47 -12.92
N ALA A 877 4.23 20.88 -13.95
CA ALA A 877 4.30 22.26 -14.39
C ALA A 877 2.89 22.79 -14.74
N CYS A 878 2.67 24.10 -14.58
CA CYS A 878 1.38 24.72 -14.77
C CYS A 878 0.87 24.49 -16.21
N PRO A 879 -0.28 23.85 -16.39
CA PRO A 879 -0.87 23.65 -17.71
C PRO A 879 -1.34 24.96 -18.35
N GLY A 880 -1.63 26.00 -17.55
CA GLY A 880 -2.12 27.30 -18.01
C GLY A 880 -1.04 28.35 -18.26
N ILE A 881 0.25 27.98 -18.32
CA ILE A 881 1.39 28.92 -18.44
C ILE A 881 1.21 29.90 -19.60
N HIS A 882 0.87 29.41 -20.79
CA HIS A 882 0.70 30.25 -21.98
C HIS A 882 -0.48 31.20 -21.84
N LEU A 883 -1.62 30.70 -21.34
CA LEU A 883 -2.82 31.50 -21.12
C LEU A 883 -2.54 32.64 -20.11
N ALA A 884 -1.85 32.33 -19.01
CA ALA A 884 -1.52 33.29 -17.98
C ALA A 884 -0.50 34.34 -18.45
N GLN A 885 0.58 33.93 -19.11
CA GLN A 885 1.57 34.87 -19.67
C GLN A 885 0.94 35.80 -20.70
N GLN A 886 0.02 35.28 -21.51
CA GLN A 886 -0.71 36.07 -22.50
C GLN A 886 -1.60 37.14 -21.83
N LEU A 887 -2.38 36.74 -20.82
CA LEU A 887 -3.22 37.66 -20.04
C LEU A 887 -2.38 38.74 -19.37
N LEU A 888 -1.32 38.33 -18.67
CA LEU A 888 -0.42 39.25 -17.95
C LEU A 888 0.21 40.25 -18.91
N TRP A 889 0.74 39.79 -20.04
CA TRP A 889 1.34 40.68 -21.02
C TRP A 889 0.33 41.69 -21.60
N LEU A 890 -0.87 41.21 -21.95
CA LEU A 890 -1.94 42.08 -22.47
C LEU A 890 -2.35 43.12 -21.43
N THR A 891 -2.54 42.72 -20.17
CA THR A 891 -2.90 43.64 -19.09
C THR A 891 -1.79 44.65 -18.83
N ILE A 892 -0.55 44.20 -18.61
CA ILE A 892 0.60 45.07 -18.31
C ILE A 892 0.80 46.10 -19.42
N SER A 893 0.88 45.66 -20.68
CA SER A 893 1.19 46.55 -21.79
C SER A 893 0.06 47.54 -22.05
N ASN A 894 -1.20 47.13 -21.94
CA ASN A 894 -2.33 48.05 -22.14
C ASN A 894 -2.52 49.02 -20.96
N VAL A 895 -2.24 48.60 -19.72
CA VAL A 895 -2.24 49.53 -18.57
C VAL A 895 -1.16 50.57 -18.77
N LEU A 896 0.07 50.18 -19.10
CA LEU A 896 1.18 51.11 -19.33
C LEU A 896 0.89 52.08 -20.48
N ALA A 897 0.30 51.61 -21.57
CA ALA A 897 -0.04 52.42 -22.74
C ALA A 897 -1.09 53.52 -22.46
N HIS A 898 -1.95 53.36 -21.45
CA HIS A 898 -3.13 54.23 -21.26
C HIS A 898 -3.23 54.86 -19.87
N PHE A 899 -2.45 54.41 -18.89
CA PHE A 899 -2.54 54.86 -17.49
C PHE A 899 -1.16 55.18 -16.93
N ILE A 900 -1.14 56.09 -15.97
CA ILE A 900 0.02 56.36 -15.11
C ILE A 900 -0.34 55.89 -13.71
N ILE A 901 0.45 54.96 -13.17
CA ILE A 901 0.34 54.51 -11.78
C ILE A 901 1.26 55.38 -10.92
N TYR A 902 0.71 55.99 -9.88
CA TYR A 902 1.44 56.86 -8.95
C TYR A 902 0.96 56.62 -7.52
N ARG A 903 1.80 56.99 -6.54
CA ARG A 903 1.47 56.84 -5.12
C ARG A 903 0.35 57.82 -4.76
N PRO A 904 -0.65 57.42 -3.97
CA PRO A 904 -1.60 58.38 -3.45
C PRO A 904 -0.88 59.38 -2.55
N HIS A 905 -1.35 60.62 -2.55
CA HIS A 905 -0.81 61.69 -1.71
C HIS A 905 -1.70 61.87 -0.47
N ASP A 906 -1.12 62.29 0.65
CA ASP A 906 -1.87 62.77 1.80
C ASP A 906 -2.53 64.14 1.53
N GLU A 907 -3.34 64.64 2.47
CA GLU A 907 -3.99 65.97 2.37
C GLU A 907 -2.99 67.14 2.23
N SER A 908 -1.71 66.91 2.52
CA SER A 908 -0.62 67.88 2.42
C SER A 908 0.21 67.75 1.13
N GLY A 909 -0.14 66.80 0.25
CA GLY A 909 0.52 66.57 -1.04
C GLY A 909 1.79 65.71 -0.98
N PHE A 910 2.04 64.99 0.12
CA PHE A 910 3.15 64.05 0.23
C PHE A 910 2.74 62.62 -0.12
N ASP A 911 3.62 61.91 -0.84
CA ASP A 911 3.42 60.49 -1.16
C ASP A 911 3.20 59.64 0.10
N LEU A 912 2.11 58.88 0.12
CA LEU A 912 1.86 57.89 1.17
C LEU A 912 2.87 56.74 1.09
N GLU A 913 3.27 56.25 2.27
CA GLU A 913 4.19 55.11 2.39
C GLU A 913 3.50 53.82 1.91
N VAL A 914 4.02 53.22 0.85
CA VAL A 914 3.56 51.90 0.37
C VAL A 914 4.34 50.81 1.09
N LYS A 915 3.68 50.06 1.98
CA LYS A 915 4.28 48.93 2.69
C LYS A 915 4.08 47.61 1.97
N GLU A 916 5.16 46.87 1.83
CA GLU A 916 5.15 45.51 1.29
C GLU A 916 4.78 44.52 2.42
N GLU A 917 3.52 44.06 2.45
CA GLU A 917 3.06 43.04 3.40
C GLU A 917 2.59 41.75 2.71
N TYR A 918 3.23 40.64 3.07
CA TYR A 918 2.93 39.30 2.58
C TYR A 918 1.76 38.68 3.35
N THR A 919 0.79 38.11 2.64
CA THR A 919 -0.18 37.19 3.25
C THR A 919 0.45 35.80 3.51
N THR A 920 0.06 35.14 4.61
CA THR A 920 0.62 33.84 5.07
C THR A 920 0.21 32.62 4.21
N SER A 921 -0.48 32.83 3.09
CA SER A 921 -0.94 31.76 2.19
C SER A 921 0.17 31.26 1.25
N SER A 922 -0.01 30.07 0.67
CA SER A 922 0.86 29.53 -0.38
C SER A 922 0.83 30.34 -1.68
N VAL A 923 -0.24 31.11 -1.87
CA VAL A 923 -0.42 32.12 -2.92
C VAL A 923 -0.16 33.50 -2.32
N MET A 924 0.76 34.25 -2.92
CA MET A 924 1.06 35.61 -2.48
C MET A 924 -0.09 36.56 -2.81
N ARG A 925 -0.49 37.40 -1.85
CA ARG A 925 -1.33 38.58 -2.07
C ARG A 925 -0.78 39.73 -1.25
N TYR A 926 -0.96 40.94 -1.77
CA TYR A 926 -0.66 42.15 -1.04
C TYR A 926 -1.95 42.72 -0.46
N ALA A 927 -1.89 43.24 0.76
CA ALA A 927 -2.84 44.26 1.16
C ALA A 927 -2.27 45.58 0.65
N LEU A 928 -2.81 46.10 -0.45
CA LEU A 928 -2.56 47.50 -0.81
C LEU A 928 -3.41 48.33 0.14
N ILE A 929 -2.89 48.53 1.35
CA ILE A 929 -3.47 49.44 2.32
C ILE A 929 -2.99 50.82 1.90
N LEU A 930 -3.81 51.49 1.10
CA LEU A 930 -3.79 52.94 1.05
C LEU A 930 -4.55 53.36 2.31
N GLU A 931 -3.84 53.62 3.40
CA GLU A 931 -4.49 54.23 4.58
C GLU A 931 -4.97 55.62 4.15
N PHE A 932 -6.23 55.69 3.75
CA PHE A 932 -6.97 56.94 3.66
C PHE A 932 -7.34 57.36 5.08
N PHE A 933 -6.99 58.59 5.44
CA PHE A 933 -7.82 59.38 6.34
C PHE A 933 -8.84 60.14 5.50
#